data_AF-W4URV8-F1
#
_entry.id   AF-W4URV8-F1
#
_cell.length_a   1.000
_cell.length_b   1.000
_cell.length_c   1.000
_cell.angle_alpha   90.00
_cell.angle_beta   90.00
_cell.angle_gamma   90.00
#
_symmetry.space_group_name_H-M   'P 1'
#
loop_
_entity.id
_entity.type
_entity.pdbx_description
1 polymer ?
#
loop_
_entity_poly.entity_id
_entity_poly.type
_entity_poly.pdbx_seq_one_letter_code
_entity_poly.pdbx_strand_id
1 'polypeptide(L)'
;MELNMDGWGSNEKYPHALGEPGTSINRWYLKLKSELMPYTYSIAEEAVSGMPMIRAMFLECPNAYTWSAATQYQYMYGPYFLVAPIYQATQTDEAGNDIRDGIYLPEGSWIDYFTGEKYEGNCILNNFAAPLWKLPIFVKNGAIIPLTNPNNNVSEINDGVRIYEIYPYGKSAFTEYDDDGISESYKRGEGVKTDIESIVDNKNNVTVTIHPTKGSFVGFVKEKTTEFRINVTAQPKRITAQVGGRKVKLTNVASRDAYIEGENVYFYDKTPNLNKFATPGSEFEKKVVTKNPQLLVKLGAEDVTASATTLRIEGFRFTPEDRHRITAGALSAPVAQVTTDYIEAYTLKPTWNQVADADFYEIDFEGMLYTTIKHTELVFKDLTPETSYSFKMRAVNKTGTSDWTEFSAITKSDPLEFAIRDIKVESTAASQGRDGIKRLVDFVESGDVWHTKYGEKAVPFELTLDLVRVSQLDKFHYLPRTDAGNGTLLKGKVAYSMNREEWIEAGAFEWQRNGDVKVFSFANQPTARYIRLSVTEAVGNYGSGREIYVFKVPGTESYLQGDINFDGKIDGNDLTSYTNYTGLRKGDSDFEGYISNGDINKNGLIDAYDISVVATQLEGGVGTRGTEKVNGAVEISTSKKIYAKDELIEIEVKGIDLSAVNALSFALPYDQQAYEFAGVELQHMGEMENLTYDRLHSNGLKSLYPTFINVGNKKTLEGTTNLFVLKFKAKRKLTFDLKLVDGLLVDKKLNTHKL
;
A
#
# COMPACT_ATOMS: atom_id res chain seq x y z
N MET A 1 18.19 0.43 19.98
CA MET A 1 18.98 0.60 18.73
C MET A 1 18.12 1.32 17.72
N GLU A 2 18.62 2.43 17.18
CA GLU A 2 18.04 3.08 16.01
C GLU A 2 18.76 2.57 14.78
N LEU A 3 18.02 2.16 13.75
CA LEU A 3 18.61 1.55 12.56
C LEU A 3 19.11 2.64 11.61
N ASN A 4 20.36 3.06 11.81
CA ASN A 4 21.12 3.87 10.87
C ASN A 4 21.74 2.96 9.81
N MET A 5 20.97 2.64 8.76
CA MET A 5 21.33 1.62 7.76
C MET A 5 22.30 2.16 6.69
N ASP A 6 23.56 2.33 7.08
CA ASP A 6 24.63 2.90 6.25
C ASP A 6 25.13 1.94 5.14
N GLY A 7 25.81 2.50 4.13
CA GLY A 7 26.53 1.73 3.10
C GLY A 7 25.84 1.60 1.73
N TRP A 8 24.60 2.08 1.59
CA TRP A 8 23.79 1.91 0.37
C TRP A 8 23.13 3.20 -0.14
N GLY A 9 23.30 4.32 0.59
CA GLY A 9 22.69 5.61 0.25
C GLY A 9 23.63 6.55 -0.50
N SER A 10 23.07 7.60 -1.11
CA SER A 10 23.82 8.72 -1.71
C SER A 10 24.63 9.54 -0.70
N ASN A 11 24.39 9.34 0.59
CA ASN A 11 25.09 9.92 1.72
C ASN A 11 25.08 8.95 2.90
N GLU A 12 26.04 9.10 3.82
CA GLU A 12 26.14 8.32 5.04
C GLU A 12 24.91 8.47 5.94
N LYS A 13 24.53 7.40 6.64
CA LYS A 13 23.31 7.37 7.46
C LYS A 13 23.55 7.71 8.93
N TYR A 14 24.24 8.81 9.18
CA TYR A 14 24.42 9.35 10.54
C TYR A 14 23.52 10.57 10.78
N PRO A 15 23.08 10.82 12.03
CA PRO A 15 22.21 11.95 12.35
C PRO A 15 22.86 13.32 12.09
N HIS A 16 24.17 13.39 11.83
CA HIS A 16 24.90 14.62 11.51
C HIS A 16 25.30 14.75 10.03
N ALA A 17 24.93 13.79 9.17
CA ALA A 17 25.39 13.70 7.79
C ALA A 17 25.00 14.91 6.91
N LEU A 18 23.91 15.60 7.26
CA LEU A 18 23.41 16.74 6.50
C LEU A 18 23.91 18.11 7.03
N GLY A 19 24.79 18.12 8.03
CA GLY A 19 25.30 19.35 8.63
C GLY A 19 24.23 20.13 9.43
N GLU A 20 24.52 21.40 9.74
CA GLU A 20 23.58 22.28 10.45
C GLU A 20 22.51 22.86 9.51
N PRO A 21 21.28 23.10 9.98
CA PRO A 21 20.80 22.91 11.36
C PRO A 21 20.39 21.46 11.69
N GLY A 22 20.43 20.54 10.71
CA GLY A 22 19.97 19.16 10.84
C GLY A 22 20.63 18.39 11.99
N THR A 23 21.95 18.53 12.16
CA THR A 23 22.71 17.94 13.26
C THR A 23 22.17 18.33 14.63
N SER A 24 21.95 19.62 14.87
CA SER A 24 21.42 20.13 16.13
C SER A 24 19.99 19.67 16.40
N ILE A 25 19.13 19.71 15.37
CA ILE A 25 17.73 19.27 15.46
C ILE A 25 17.69 17.77 15.77
N ASN A 26 18.41 16.93 15.02
CA ASN A 26 18.47 15.49 15.22
C ASN A 26 18.98 15.15 16.63
N ARG A 27 20.07 15.78 17.09
CA ARG A 27 20.59 15.58 18.45
C ARG A 27 19.54 15.89 19.51
N TRP A 28 18.79 16.98 19.34
CA TRP A 28 17.76 17.36 20.30
C TRP A 28 16.62 16.32 20.35
N TYR A 29 16.08 15.85 19.23
CA TYR A 29 15.05 14.80 19.25
C TYR A 29 15.58 13.46 19.81
N LEU A 30 16.84 13.12 19.55
CA LEU A 30 17.48 11.94 20.12
C LEU A 30 17.60 12.04 21.65
N LYS A 31 17.92 13.23 22.16
CA LYS A 31 17.94 13.49 23.61
C LYS A 31 16.54 13.50 24.22
N LEU A 32 15.54 14.05 23.53
CA LEU A 32 14.15 13.98 23.97
C LEU A 32 13.68 12.52 24.09
N LYS A 33 14.00 11.68 23.10
CA LYS A 33 13.71 10.24 23.12
C LYS A 33 14.42 9.54 24.28
N SER A 34 15.66 9.90 24.58
CA SER A 34 16.41 9.28 25.69
C SER A 34 15.87 9.72 27.07
N GLU A 35 15.47 10.98 27.23
CA GLU A 35 14.76 11.46 28.42
C GLU A 35 13.40 10.74 28.63
N LEU A 36 12.71 10.35 27.56
CA LEU A 36 11.42 9.63 27.59
C LEU A 36 11.54 8.12 27.84
N MET A 37 12.73 7.58 28.13
CA MET A 37 12.93 6.14 28.30
C MET A 37 12.00 5.50 29.36
N PRO A 38 11.79 6.09 30.56
CA PRO A 38 10.89 5.49 31.55
C PRO A 38 9.43 5.40 31.08
N TYR A 39 8.89 6.46 30.46
CA TYR A 39 7.57 6.43 29.83
C TYR A 39 7.49 5.36 28.73
N THR A 40 8.50 5.35 27.85
CA THR A 40 8.62 4.41 26.73
C THR A 40 8.66 2.96 27.20
N TYR A 41 9.41 2.67 28.25
CA TYR A 41 9.57 1.33 28.79
C TYR A 41 8.29 0.84 29.48
N SER A 42 7.57 1.77 30.13
CA SER A 42 6.27 1.47 30.74
C SER A 42 5.22 1.06 29.71
N ILE A 43 5.13 1.78 28.59
CA ILE A 43 4.19 1.40 27.50
C ILE A 43 4.68 0.20 26.69
N ALA A 44 5.98 -0.12 26.73
CA ALA A 44 6.50 -1.36 26.17
C ALA A 44 6.07 -2.57 27.01
N GLU A 45 6.04 -2.45 28.34
CA GLU A 45 5.48 -3.48 29.21
C GLU A 45 3.99 -3.70 28.95
N GLU A 46 3.22 -2.63 28.77
CA GLU A 46 1.80 -2.73 28.39
C GLU A 46 1.62 -3.51 27.07
N ALA A 47 2.52 -3.27 26.09
CA ALA A 47 2.49 -3.95 24.80
C ALA A 47 2.74 -5.46 24.87
N VAL A 48 3.41 -5.96 25.92
CA VAL A 48 3.51 -7.41 26.18
C VAL A 48 2.13 -8.03 26.44
N SER A 49 1.19 -7.25 26.97
CA SER A 49 -0.16 -7.69 27.32
C SER A 49 -1.25 -7.35 26.28
N GLY A 50 -0.90 -6.59 25.22
CA GLY A 50 -1.73 -6.44 24.02
C GLY A 50 -1.76 -5.04 23.40
N MET A 51 -1.85 -3.98 24.20
CA MET A 51 -1.97 -2.61 23.66
C MET A 51 -0.62 -2.11 23.13
N PRO A 52 -0.46 -1.83 21.83
CA PRO A 52 0.84 -1.47 21.28
C PRO A 52 1.35 -0.12 21.78
N MET A 53 2.67 0.09 21.68
CA MET A 53 3.30 1.37 21.99
C MET A 53 2.88 2.46 21.00
N ILE A 54 2.83 2.11 19.70
CA ILE A 54 2.35 2.96 18.61
C ILE A 54 0.92 2.54 18.29
N ARG A 55 -0.04 3.41 18.57
CA ARG A 55 -1.47 3.12 18.53
C ARG A 55 -2.10 3.89 17.38
N ALA A 56 -2.77 3.17 16.48
CA ALA A 56 -3.63 3.79 15.49
C ALA A 56 -4.79 4.51 16.20
N MET A 57 -5.31 5.59 15.60
CA MET A 57 -6.27 6.47 16.27
C MET A 57 -7.57 5.75 16.68
N PHE A 58 -7.98 4.71 15.95
CA PHE A 58 -9.17 3.91 16.29
C PHE A 58 -9.03 3.08 17.57
N LEU A 59 -7.80 2.82 18.05
CA LEU A 59 -7.58 2.16 19.35
C LEU A 59 -7.93 3.07 20.53
N GLU A 60 -7.87 4.39 20.31
CA GLU A 60 -8.12 5.41 21.32
C GLU A 60 -9.52 6.02 21.18
N CYS A 61 -10.00 6.21 19.94
CA CYS A 61 -11.33 6.73 19.66
C CYS A 61 -11.88 6.13 18.36
N PRO A 62 -12.62 4.99 18.42
CA PRO A 62 -13.16 4.33 17.23
C PRO A 62 -14.35 5.11 16.65
N ASN A 63 -14.25 5.53 15.39
CA ASN A 63 -15.33 6.11 14.60
C ASN A 63 -15.02 5.97 13.10
N ALA A 64 -15.96 6.35 12.23
CA ALA A 64 -15.78 6.23 10.78
C ALA A 64 -14.54 6.96 10.25
N TYR A 65 -14.20 8.10 10.86
CA TYR A 65 -13.02 8.89 10.49
C TYR A 65 -11.70 8.20 10.90
N THR A 66 -11.64 7.59 12.09
CA THR A 66 -10.43 6.89 12.57
C THR A 66 -10.25 5.50 11.97
N TRP A 67 -11.29 4.90 11.38
CA TRP A 67 -11.18 3.67 10.58
C TRP A 67 -10.70 3.91 9.14
N SER A 68 -10.77 5.15 8.66
CA SER A 68 -10.37 5.49 7.30
C SER A 68 -8.88 5.85 7.20
N ALA A 69 -8.41 6.01 5.96
CA ALA A 69 -7.05 6.47 5.66
C ALA A 69 -6.78 7.91 6.14
N ALA A 70 -7.79 8.67 6.57
CA ALA A 70 -7.65 10.06 7.01
C ALA A 70 -6.74 10.24 8.25
N THR A 71 -6.54 9.17 9.03
CA THR A 71 -5.65 9.20 10.22
C THR A 71 -4.33 8.43 10.03
N GLN A 72 -4.02 7.98 8.81
CA GLN A 72 -2.82 7.14 8.53
C GLN A 72 -1.49 7.85 8.83
N TYR A 73 -1.47 9.19 8.82
CA TYR A 73 -0.28 10.02 9.03
C TYR A 73 -0.18 10.62 10.44
N GLN A 74 -0.83 9.99 11.42
CA GLN A 74 -0.72 10.32 12.83
C GLN A 74 -0.94 9.08 13.68
N TYR A 75 -0.46 9.12 14.91
CA TYR A 75 -0.63 8.01 15.86
C TYR A 75 -0.50 8.51 17.29
N MET A 76 -0.93 7.67 18.21
CA MET A 76 -0.70 7.84 19.63
C MET A 76 0.56 7.06 20.04
N TYR A 77 1.47 7.70 20.75
CA TYR A 77 2.65 7.09 21.37
C TYR A 77 2.38 6.87 22.85
N GLY A 78 1.92 5.66 23.19
CA GLY A 78 1.26 5.39 24.46
C GLY A 78 -0.02 6.21 24.64
N PRO A 79 -0.51 6.36 25.87
CA PRO A 79 -1.79 7.03 26.13
C PRO A 79 -1.75 8.57 26.07
N TYR A 80 -0.56 9.20 26.12
CA TYR A 80 -0.44 10.64 26.39
C TYR A 80 0.13 11.50 25.27
N PHE A 81 0.78 10.93 24.25
CA PHE A 81 1.35 11.70 23.14
C PHE A 81 0.63 11.39 21.83
N LEU A 82 0.08 12.42 21.19
CA LEU A 82 -0.32 12.35 19.78
C LEU A 82 0.80 12.91 18.93
N VAL A 83 1.28 12.13 17.97
CA VAL A 83 2.35 12.50 17.05
C VAL A 83 1.79 12.56 15.64
N ALA A 84 1.94 13.71 14.97
CA ALA A 84 1.48 13.92 13.60
C ALA A 84 2.65 14.34 12.70
N PRO A 85 3.44 13.39 12.16
CA PRO A 85 4.59 13.68 11.33
C PRO A 85 4.30 14.54 10.11
N ILE A 86 5.32 15.31 9.70
CA ILE A 86 5.36 15.99 8.40
C ILE A 86 5.83 14.95 7.37
N TYR A 87 4.97 14.64 6.40
CA TYR A 87 5.18 13.54 5.46
C TYR A 87 5.17 13.97 3.98
N GLN A 88 4.81 15.23 3.70
CA GLN A 88 4.79 15.80 2.36
C GLN A 88 5.09 17.30 2.45
N ALA A 89 5.67 17.85 1.38
CA ALA A 89 5.78 19.30 1.21
C ALA A 89 4.39 19.87 0.91
N THR A 90 3.82 20.64 1.82
CA THR A 90 2.47 21.20 1.66
C THR A 90 2.53 22.67 1.22
N GLN A 91 3.26 23.48 1.98
CA GLN A 91 3.57 24.87 1.68
C GLN A 91 4.99 25.19 2.18
N THR A 92 5.95 24.36 1.77
CA THR A 92 7.33 24.50 2.21
C THR A 92 7.98 25.76 1.65
N ASP A 93 8.63 26.55 2.51
CA ASP A 93 9.45 27.70 2.11
C ASP A 93 10.95 27.34 1.94
N GLU A 94 11.77 28.29 1.49
CA GLU A 94 13.22 28.08 1.30
C GLU A 94 13.97 27.75 2.60
N ALA A 95 13.41 28.10 3.76
CA ALA A 95 13.96 27.80 5.07
C ALA A 95 13.49 26.43 5.61
N GLY A 96 12.69 25.70 4.84
CA GLY A 96 12.13 24.40 5.21
C GLY A 96 10.99 24.50 6.22
N ASN A 97 10.39 25.67 6.43
CA ASN A 97 9.16 25.78 7.20
C ASN A 97 7.98 25.31 6.35
N ASP A 98 7.05 24.62 6.98
CA ASP A 98 5.87 24.08 6.31
C ASP A 98 4.61 24.28 7.18
N ILE A 99 3.48 23.81 6.65
CA ILE A 99 2.23 23.61 7.37
C ILE A 99 1.86 22.13 7.38
N ARG A 100 1.11 21.73 8.40
CA ARG A 100 0.50 20.40 8.49
C ARG A 100 -1.02 20.55 8.56
N ASP A 101 -1.69 20.10 7.51
CA ASP A 101 -3.15 20.00 7.44
C ASP A 101 -3.62 18.61 7.86
N GLY A 102 -4.84 18.46 8.37
CA GLY A 102 -5.40 17.15 8.68
C GLY A 102 -4.84 16.49 9.95
N ILE A 103 -4.67 17.25 11.04
CA ILE A 103 -4.32 16.66 12.36
C ILE A 103 -5.61 16.45 13.16
N TYR A 104 -6.10 15.21 13.21
CA TYR A 104 -7.24 14.85 14.03
C TYR A 104 -6.85 14.79 15.52
N LEU A 105 -7.49 15.62 16.34
CA LEU A 105 -7.39 15.54 17.79
C LEU A 105 -8.65 14.84 18.33
N PRO A 106 -8.53 13.66 18.97
CA PRO A 106 -9.64 13.01 19.64
C PRO A 106 -10.26 13.89 20.73
N GLU A 107 -11.45 13.55 21.21
CA GLU A 107 -12.09 14.24 22.33
C GLU A 107 -11.15 14.41 23.54
N GLY A 108 -11.19 15.59 24.15
CA GLY A 108 -10.35 15.97 25.28
C GLY A 108 -9.65 17.30 25.04
N SER A 109 -8.72 17.65 25.92
CA SER A 109 -7.87 18.83 25.77
C SER A 109 -6.45 18.39 25.43
N TRP A 110 -5.86 19.04 24.44
CA TRP A 110 -4.52 18.74 23.93
C TRP A 110 -3.62 19.95 24.05
N ILE A 111 -2.34 19.72 24.29
CA ILE A 111 -1.35 20.76 24.53
C ILE A 111 -0.18 20.53 23.60
N ASP A 112 0.16 21.49 22.75
CA ASP A 112 1.40 21.43 21.96
C ASP A 112 2.59 21.31 22.90
N TYR A 113 3.34 20.21 22.79
CA TYR A 113 4.44 19.88 23.69
C TYR A 113 5.51 20.98 23.74
N PHE A 114 5.76 21.67 22.63
CA PHE A 114 6.86 22.63 22.55
C PHE A 114 6.45 24.02 23.03
N THR A 115 5.23 24.46 22.71
CA THR A 115 4.78 25.84 22.97
C THR A 115 3.90 25.95 24.22
N GLY A 116 3.23 24.87 24.60
CA GLY A 116 2.19 24.86 25.63
C GLY A 116 0.85 25.45 25.18
N GLU A 117 0.68 25.73 23.89
CA GLU A 117 -0.62 26.12 23.32
C GLU A 117 -1.64 25.02 23.53
N LYS A 118 -2.85 25.39 23.93
CA LYS A 118 -3.94 24.46 24.21
C LYS A 118 -4.93 24.43 23.04
N TYR A 119 -5.33 23.22 22.69
CA TYR A 119 -6.35 22.91 21.68
C TYR A 119 -7.46 22.10 22.34
N GLU A 120 -8.70 22.37 21.95
CA GLU A 120 -9.82 21.48 22.26
C GLU A 120 -9.89 20.40 21.18
N GLY A 121 -10.15 19.16 21.59
CA GLY A 121 -10.24 18.00 20.72
C GLY A 121 -11.59 17.84 20.04
N ASN A 122 -11.83 16.65 19.50
CA ASN A 122 -12.95 16.33 18.62
C ASN A 122 -12.99 17.23 17.37
N CYS A 123 -11.82 17.50 16.81
CA CYS A 123 -11.66 18.36 15.63
C CYS A 123 -10.44 17.94 14.79
N ILE A 124 -10.33 18.51 13.59
CA ILE A 124 -9.20 18.35 12.69
C ILE A 124 -8.53 19.72 12.55
N LEU A 125 -7.30 19.84 13.05
CA LEU A 125 -6.50 21.05 12.89
C LEU A 125 -5.94 21.12 11.47
N ASN A 126 -6.04 22.30 10.86
CA ASN A 126 -5.41 22.61 9.59
C ASN A 126 -4.50 23.83 9.72
N ASN A 127 -3.62 23.99 8.74
CA ASN A 127 -2.59 25.03 8.68
C ASN A 127 -1.76 25.12 9.97
N PHE A 128 -1.47 23.97 10.59
CA PHE A 128 -0.63 23.92 11.77
C PHE A 128 0.81 24.25 11.39
N ALA A 129 1.39 25.29 12.00
CA ALA A 129 2.75 25.72 11.69
C ALA A 129 3.78 24.64 12.07
N ALA A 130 4.54 24.18 11.08
CA ALA A 130 5.58 23.17 11.19
C ALA A 130 6.91 23.75 10.69
N PRO A 131 7.54 24.71 11.41
CA PRO A 131 8.88 25.15 11.07
C PRO A 131 9.85 23.97 11.10
N LEU A 132 10.97 24.06 10.36
CA LEU A 132 11.92 22.95 10.14
C LEU A 132 12.29 22.14 11.41
N TRP A 133 12.37 22.79 12.56
CA TRP A 133 12.75 22.18 13.84
C TRP A 133 11.61 21.48 14.59
N LYS A 134 10.34 21.68 14.20
CA LYS A 134 9.16 21.31 14.99
C LYS A 134 8.37 20.17 14.33
N LEU A 135 8.39 19.02 14.99
CA LEU A 135 7.46 17.91 14.78
C LEU A 135 6.16 18.20 15.55
N PRO A 136 4.96 18.16 14.94
CA PRO A 136 3.72 18.29 15.68
C PRO A 136 3.54 17.15 16.71
N ILE A 137 3.69 17.49 18.00
CA ILE A 137 3.49 16.59 19.14
C ILE A 137 2.53 17.27 20.11
N PHE A 138 1.44 16.58 20.45
CA PHE A 138 0.44 17.06 21.40
C PHE A 138 0.39 16.13 22.60
N VAL A 139 0.40 16.73 23.79
CA VAL A 139 0.20 16.03 25.06
C VAL A 139 -1.26 16.11 25.46
N LYS A 140 -1.86 14.97 25.77
CA LYS A 140 -3.22 14.93 26.33
C LYS A 140 -3.21 15.57 27.73
N ASN A 141 -4.07 16.54 27.97
CA ASN A 141 -4.16 17.20 29.26
C ASN A 141 -4.57 16.20 30.35
N GLY A 142 -3.87 16.19 31.47
CA GLY A 142 -3.90 15.11 32.46
C GLY A 142 -2.68 14.19 32.42
N ALA A 143 -1.80 14.31 31.41
CA ALA A 143 -0.64 13.44 31.27
C ALA A 143 0.30 13.45 32.50
N ILE A 144 0.80 12.27 32.83
CA ILE A 144 1.91 12.03 33.75
C ILE A 144 2.96 11.28 32.94
N ILE A 145 4.13 11.90 32.77
CA ILE A 145 5.19 11.44 31.87
C ILE A 145 6.44 11.17 32.73
N PRO A 146 6.77 9.90 33.00
CA PRO A 146 8.04 9.53 33.60
C PRO A 146 9.21 9.86 32.67
N LEU A 147 10.24 10.50 33.22
CA LEU A 147 11.42 10.96 32.51
C LEU A 147 12.70 10.54 33.24
N THR A 148 13.82 10.58 32.52
CA THR A 148 15.16 10.41 33.05
C THR A 148 16.09 11.55 32.60
N ASN A 149 17.35 11.54 33.05
CA ASN A 149 18.37 12.47 32.57
C ASN A 149 18.71 12.22 31.09
N PRO A 150 19.06 13.25 30.32
CA PRO A 150 19.48 13.06 28.93
C PRO A 150 20.74 12.18 28.87
N ASN A 151 20.65 11.09 28.10
CA ASN A 151 21.67 10.06 28.00
C ASN A 151 21.94 9.71 26.52
N ASN A 152 23.09 9.10 26.20
CA ASN A 152 23.43 8.57 24.87
C ASN A 152 23.14 7.07 24.74
N ASN A 153 23.14 6.37 25.87
CA ASN A 153 22.84 4.94 25.99
C ASN A 153 22.16 4.69 27.34
N VAL A 154 21.53 3.53 27.49
CA VAL A 154 20.76 3.20 28.70
C VAL A 154 21.62 3.10 29.96
N SER A 155 22.92 2.77 29.86
CA SER A 155 23.82 2.72 31.02
C SER A 155 24.23 4.10 31.58
N GLU A 156 23.92 5.19 30.88
CA GLU A 156 24.11 6.57 31.36
C GLU A 156 22.86 7.10 32.10
N ILE A 157 21.81 6.30 32.24
CA ILE A 157 20.65 6.63 33.08
C ILE A 157 21.09 6.66 34.55
N ASN A 158 20.65 7.69 35.27
CA ASN A 158 20.87 7.80 36.71
C ASN A 158 19.74 7.12 37.48
N ASP A 159 19.96 5.87 37.87
CA ASP A 159 18.97 5.05 38.58
C ASP A 159 18.58 5.60 39.97
N GLY A 160 19.38 6.54 40.51
CA GLY A 160 19.12 7.25 41.76
C GLY A 160 18.17 8.43 41.63
N VAL A 161 17.55 8.64 40.46
CA VAL A 161 16.61 9.75 40.21
C VAL A 161 15.35 9.22 39.53
N ARG A 162 14.19 9.76 39.91
CA ARG A 162 12.93 9.62 39.16
C ARG A 162 12.32 10.99 38.90
N ILE A 163 11.93 11.25 37.66
CA ILE A 163 11.43 12.55 37.21
C ILE A 163 10.04 12.35 36.64
N TYR A 164 9.08 13.19 37.04
CA TYR A 164 7.73 13.16 36.48
C TYR A 164 7.36 14.54 35.94
N GLU A 165 7.17 14.64 34.62
CA GLU A 165 6.51 15.79 34.00
C GLU A 165 5.00 15.59 34.01
N ILE A 166 4.27 16.56 34.53
CA ILE A 166 2.83 16.44 34.80
C ILE A 166 2.10 17.63 34.20
N TYR A 167 0.97 17.32 33.58
CA TYR A 167 -0.02 18.28 33.06
C TYR A 167 -1.31 18.11 33.88
N PRO A 168 -1.43 18.74 35.07
CA PRO A 168 -2.54 18.44 35.98
C PRO A 168 -3.89 18.83 35.40
N TYR A 169 -4.81 17.88 35.29
CA TYR A 169 -6.19 18.10 34.86
C TYR A 169 -7.10 16.97 35.34
N GLY A 170 -8.21 17.33 36.00
CA GLY A 170 -9.15 16.35 36.55
C GLY A 170 -8.47 15.35 37.49
N LYS A 171 -8.79 14.06 37.33
CA LYS A 171 -8.06 12.95 37.95
C LYS A 171 -7.37 12.16 36.84
N SER A 172 -6.07 11.94 36.96
CA SER A 172 -5.29 11.11 36.05
C SER A 172 -4.30 10.21 36.80
N ALA A 173 -3.84 9.15 36.13
CA ALA A 173 -2.88 8.21 36.69
C ALA A 173 -1.95 7.65 35.60
N PHE A 174 -0.78 7.20 36.01
CA PHE A 174 0.14 6.42 35.18
C PHE A 174 0.89 5.43 36.07
N THR A 175 1.17 4.24 35.55
CA THR A 175 2.00 3.25 36.24
C THR A 175 3.34 3.17 35.51
N GLU A 176 4.38 3.62 36.17
CA GLU A 176 5.75 3.45 35.69
C GLU A 176 6.20 2.02 35.94
N TYR A 177 6.83 1.39 34.95
CA TYR A 177 7.44 0.07 35.04
C TYR A 177 8.96 0.15 34.80
N ASP A 178 9.71 -0.67 35.54
CA ASP A 178 11.17 -0.78 35.43
C ASP A 178 11.61 -2.21 35.78
N ASP A 179 12.69 -2.69 35.17
CA ASP A 179 13.31 -4.00 35.44
C ASP A 179 14.83 -3.96 35.16
N ASP A 180 15.49 -5.10 35.05
CA ASP A 180 16.95 -5.12 34.80
C ASP A 180 17.36 -4.69 33.37
N GLY A 181 16.40 -4.50 32.47
CA GLY A 181 16.57 -4.01 31.11
C GLY A 181 17.27 -4.97 30.14
N ILE A 182 17.63 -6.18 30.59
CA ILE A 182 18.55 -7.08 29.85
C ILE A 182 18.03 -8.53 29.81
N SER A 183 17.58 -9.07 30.94
CA SER A 183 17.27 -10.49 31.08
C SER A 183 15.79 -10.80 30.82
N GLU A 184 15.44 -12.09 30.75
CA GLU A 184 14.04 -12.51 30.65
C GLU A 184 13.35 -12.66 32.02
N SER A 185 13.94 -12.12 33.09
CA SER A 185 13.44 -12.29 34.46
C SER A 185 12.08 -11.63 34.69
N TYR A 186 11.74 -10.61 33.90
CA TYR A 186 10.41 -10.00 33.88
C TYR A 186 9.29 -11.02 33.61
N LYS A 187 9.56 -12.09 32.84
CA LYS A 187 8.58 -13.17 32.58
C LYS A 187 8.20 -13.95 33.85
N ARG A 188 9.03 -13.89 34.89
CA ARG A 188 8.78 -14.46 36.22
C ARG A 188 8.23 -13.43 37.22
N GLY A 189 7.94 -12.21 36.76
CA GLY A 189 7.46 -11.11 37.59
C GLY A 189 8.59 -10.35 38.31
N GLU A 190 9.86 -10.53 37.92
CA GLU A 190 10.98 -9.75 38.46
C GLU A 190 11.04 -8.40 37.74
N GLY A 191 10.55 -7.37 38.42
CA GLY A 191 10.43 -5.99 37.95
C GLY A 191 9.75 -5.16 39.03
N VAL A 192 9.61 -3.85 38.80
CA VAL A 192 8.93 -2.94 39.71
C VAL A 192 7.85 -2.13 39.00
N LYS A 193 6.80 -1.78 39.74
CA LYS A 193 5.75 -0.85 39.32
C LYS A 193 5.56 0.27 40.34
N THR A 194 5.45 1.50 39.86
CA THR A 194 5.17 2.68 40.68
C THR A 194 3.92 3.36 40.15
N ASP A 195 2.86 3.42 40.95
CA ASP A 195 1.63 4.12 40.58
C ASP A 195 1.76 5.61 40.92
N ILE A 196 1.44 6.48 39.95
CA ILE A 196 1.43 7.93 40.12
C ILE A 196 0.04 8.46 39.81
N GLU A 197 -0.52 9.28 40.70
CA GLU A 197 -1.82 9.94 40.52
C GLU A 197 -1.66 11.47 40.57
N SER A 198 -2.45 12.17 39.75
CA SER A 198 -2.62 13.63 39.82
C SER A 198 -4.11 13.95 39.95
N ILE A 199 -4.46 14.78 40.94
CA ILE A 199 -5.84 15.20 41.19
C ILE A 199 -5.88 16.72 41.31
N VAL A 200 -6.72 17.34 40.48
CA VAL A 200 -7.09 18.76 40.58
C VAL A 200 -8.42 18.87 41.31
N ASP A 201 -8.44 19.54 42.46
CA ASP A 201 -9.67 19.76 43.22
C ASP A 201 -10.53 20.91 42.65
N ASN A 202 -11.73 21.09 43.20
CA ASN A 202 -12.66 22.14 42.80
C ASN A 202 -12.17 23.58 43.07
N LYS A 203 -11.05 23.76 43.78
CA LYS A 203 -10.40 25.04 44.04
C LYS A 203 -9.15 25.24 43.17
N ASN A 204 -8.93 24.37 42.18
CA ASN A 204 -7.70 24.31 41.38
C ASN A 204 -6.44 24.10 42.23
N ASN A 205 -6.51 23.32 43.30
CA ASN A 205 -5.31 22.81 43.96
C ASN A 205 -4.97 21.44 43.36
N VAL A 206 -3.69 21.20 43.16
CA VAL A 206 -3.18 19.92 42.66
C VAL A 206 -2.64 19.11 43.83
N THR A 207 -2.99 17.84 43.88
CA THR A 207 -2.29 16.83 44.67
C THR A 207 -1.72 15.80 43.72
N VAL A 208 -0.39 15.65 43.74
CA VAL A 208 0.31 14.55 43.06
C VAL A 208 0.73 13.55 44.13
N THR A 209 0.41 12.28 43.92
CA THR A 209 0.81 11.19 44.82
C THR A 209 1.58 10.15 44.03
N ILE A 210 2.82 9.89 44.44
CA ILE A 210 3.63 8.76 43.98
C ILE A 210 3.52 7.70 45.06
N HIS A 211 2.88 6.58 44.74
CA HIS A 211 2.69 5.46 45.65
C HIS A 211 4.01 4.69 45.86
N PRO A 212 4.15 3.92 46.95
CA PRO A 212 5.34 3.10 47.14
C PRO A 212 5.55 2.14 45.98
N THR A 213 6.78 2.07 45.47
CA THR A 213 7.17 1.16 44.40
C THR A 213 7.02 -0.30 44.87
N LYS A 214 6.36 -1.12 44.05
CA LYS A 214 6.07 -2.53 44.33
C LYS A 214 6.90 -3.43 43.43
N GLY A 215 7.38 -4.55 43.98
CA GLY A 215 8.22 -5.51 43.26
C GLY A 215 9.71 -5.34 43.58
N SER A 216 10.56 -6.05 42.86
CA SER A 216 12.02 -5.97 42.95
C SER A 216 12.66 -6.72 41.77
N PHE A 217 13.89 -6.34 41.42
CA PHE A 217 14.76 -7.06 40.49
C PHE A 217 16.22 -6.87 40.93
N VAL A 218 17.14 -7.66 40.36
CA VAL A 218 18.58 -7.57 40.66
C VAL A 218 19.13 -6.24 40.15
N GLY A 219 19.71 -5.44 41.05
CA GLY A 219 20.24 -4.11 40.72
C GLY A 219 19.27 -2.95 40.98
N PHE A 220 18.05 -3.23 41.45
CA PHE A 220 17.07 -2.19 41.77
C PHE A 220 17.57 -1.22 42.86
N VAL A 221 17.69 0.06 42.51
CA VAL A 221 18.06 1.15 43.43
C VAL A 221 16.81 1.69 44.13
N LYS A 222 16.76 1.51 45.46
CA LYS A 222 15.62 1.97 46.29
C LYS A 222 15.69 3.43 46.68
N GLU A 223 16.88 3.95 46.97
CA GLU A 223 17.08 5.33 47.39
C GLU A 223 17.10 6.23 46.16
N LYS A 224 16.00 6.96 45.90
CA LYS A 224 15.90 7.84 44.73
C LYS A 224 15.51 9.27 45.10
N THR A 225 16.20 10.24 44.50
CA THR A 225 15.76 11.65 44.43
C THR A 225 14.50 11.73 43.58
N THR A 226 13.51 12.53 43.99
CA THR A 226 12.26 12.70 43.24
C THR A 226 12.14 14.12 42.70
N GLU A 227 11.96 14.24 41.39
CA GLU A 227 11.72 15.52 40.70
C GLU A 227 10.33 15.60 40.09
N PHE A 228 9.66 16.73 40.29
CA PHE A 228 8.39 17.06 39.65
C PHE A 228 8.59 18.23 38.69
N ARG A 229 8.12 18.10 37.45
CA ARG A 229 8.03 19.17 36.46
C ARG A 229 6.55 19.46 36.19
N ILE A 230 5.99 20.44 36.87
CA ILE A 230 4.56 20.75 36.78
C ILE A 230 4.33 21.84 35.75
N ASN A 231 3.61 21.52 34.67
CA ASN A 231 3.25 22.49 33.64
C ASN A 231 2.22 23.49 34.18
N VAL A 232 2.56 24.78 34.14
CA VAL A 232 1.74 25.87 34.68
C VAL A 232 1.75 27.06 33.71
N THR A 233 0.93 28.07 34.02
CA THR A 233 0.91 29.36 33.31
C THR A 233 1.13 30.55 34.26
N ALA A 234 1.13 30.29 35.56
CA ALA A 234 1.42 31.25 36.60
C ALA A 234 2.11 30.53 37.77
N GLN A 235 2.89 31.28 38.55
CA GLN A 235 3.51 30.76 39.77
C GLN A 235 2.43 30.38 40.80
N PRO A 236 2.46 29.15 41.34
CA PRO A 236 1.50 28.75 42.37
C PRO A 236 1.67 29.52 43.68
N LYS A 237 0.59 29.60 44.48
CA LYS A 237 0.57 30.35 45.74
C LYS A 237 1.35 29.65 46.85
N ARG A 238 1.26 28.32 46.91
CA ARG A 238 1.89 27.51 47.94
C ARG A 238 2.25 26.13 47.41
N ILE A 239 3.43 25.64 47.81
CA ILE A 239 3.93 24.31 47.48
C ILE A 239 4.30 23.62 48.79
N THR A 240 3.82 22.40 48.99
CA THR A 240 4.19 21.57 50.15
C THR A 240 4.43 20.13 49.70
N ALA A 241 5.46 19.50 50.24
CA ALA A 241 5.77 18.09 49.99
C ALA A 241 5.75 17.28 51.29
N GLN A 242 5.38 16.01 51.18
CA GLN A 242 5.40 15.03 52.27
C GLN A 242 5.92 13.68 51.78
N VAL A 243 6.68 12.98 52.62
CA VAL A 243 7.12 11.60 52.40
C VAL A 243 6.69 10.77 53.60
N GLY A 244 5.83 9.76 53.41
CA GLY A 244 5.31 8.94 54.51
C GLY A 244 4.57 9.76 55.58
N GLY A 245 3.91 10.86 55.18
CA GLY A 245 3.26 11.82 56.08
C GLY A 245 4.20 12.82 56.78
N ARG A 246 5.52 12.64 56.71
CA ARG A 246 6.51 13.61 57.19
C ARG A 246 6.60 14.78 56.24
N LYS A 247 6.42 16.01 56.73
CA LYS A 247 6.57 17.24 55.94
C LYS A 247 8.04 17.46 55.56
N VAL A 248 8.27 17.73 54.28
CA VAL A 248 9.58 18.14 53.75
C VAL A 248 9.60 19.66 53.63
N LYS A 249 10.60 20.31 54.22
CA LYS A 249 10.77 21.77 54.14
C LYS A 249 11.38 22.12 52.78
N LEU A 250 10.61 22.80 51.94
CA LEU A 250 11.06 23.24 50.61
C LEU A 250 11.64 24.66 50.63
N THR A 251 12.76 24.86 49.96
CA THR A 251 13.40 26.17 49.77
C THR A 251 13.19 26.68 48.36
N ASN A 252 12.69 27.91 48.20
CA ASN A 252 12.60 28.56 46.89
C ASN A 252 14.01 29.00 46.46
N VAL A 253 14.44 28.61 45.27
CA VAL A 253 15.72 29.06 44.71
C VAL A 253 15.51 30.06 43.57
N ALA A 254 16.50 30.90 43.31
CA ALA A 254 16.37 32.02 42.36
C ALA A 254 16.78 31.69 40.92
N SER A 255 17.44 30.54 40.69
CA SER A 255 17.95 30.16 39.37
C SER A 255 17.84 28.65 39.13
N ARG A 256 17.97 28.27 37.85
CA ARG A 256 17.98 26.87 37.43
C ARG A 256 19.22 26.13 37.93
N ASP A 257 20.38 26.78 37.98
CA ASP A 257 21.61 26.17 38.51
C ASP A 257 21.48 25.85 40.00
N ALA A 258 20.93 26.78 40.78
CA ALA A 258 20.64 26.54 42.19
C ALA A 258 19.59 25.43 42.42
N TYR A 259 18.67 25.22 41.46
CA TYR A 259 17.75 24.08 41.48
C TYR A 259 18.48 22.76 41.23
N ILE A 260 19.37 22.72 40.24
CA ILE A 260 20.14 21.52 39.87
C ILE A 260 21.02 21.07 41.05
N GLU A 261 21.72 22.01 41.70
CA GLU A 261 22.63 21.74 42.82
C GLU A 261 21.91 21.50 44.16
N GLY A 262 20.69 22.02 44.30
CA GLY A 262 19.95 21.99 45.55
C GLY A 262 19.30 20.64 45.88
N GLU A 263 18.84 20.52 47.14
CA GLU A 263 18.03 19.43 47.66
C GLU A 263 16.84 20.01 48.45
N ASN A 264 15.65 19.42 48.32
CA ASN A 264 14.42 19.92 48.92
C ASN A 264 14.17 21.39 48.50
N VAL A 265 14.27 21.64 47.19
CA VAL A 265 14.16 22.96 46.57
C VAL A 265 13.02 23.00 45.56
N TYR A 266 12.54 24.21 45.26
CA TYR A 266 11.67 24.45 44.11
C TYR A 266 12.06 25.72 43.37
N PHE A 267 11.77 25.75 42.07
CA PHE A 267 12.05 26.85 41.18
C PHE A 267 10.88 27.05 40.21
N TYR A 268 10.47 28.30 40.02
CA TYR A 268 9.49 28.67 38.99
C TYR A 268 10.22 29.11 37.72
N ASP A 269 10.32 28.21 36.76
CA ASP A 269 10.92 28.47 35.46
C ASP A 269 9.89 29.16 34.56
N LYS A 270 9.95 30.50 34.51
CA LYS A 270 8.96 31.32 33.79
C LYS A 270 9.05 31.17 32.26
N THR A 271 10.25 30.92 31.73
CA THR A 271 10.50 30.87 30.28
C THR A 271 11.48 29.74 29.96
N PRO A 272 11.07 28.46 30.10
CA PRO A 272 11.95 27.35 29.80
C PRO A 272 12.36 27.37 28.33
N ASN A 273 13.67 27.42 28.05
CA ASN A 273 14.20 27.21 26.71
C ASN A 273 14.47 25.72 26.49
N LEU A 274 13.82 25.11 25.49
CA LEU A 274 13.98 23.70 25.17
C LEU A 274 15.19 23.41 24.29
N ASN A 275 15.72 24.40 23.57
CA ASN A 275 16.90 24.24 22.73
C ASN A 275 18.18 24.23 23.59
N LYS A 276 18.55 23.04 24.10
CA LYS A 276 19.68 22.84 25.02
C LYS A 276 20.82 21.98 24.43
N PHE A 277 20.59 21.40 23.25
CA PHE A 277 21.49 20.41 22.65
C PHE A 277 21.99 20.83 21.26
N ALA A 278 21.79 22.10 20.89
CA ALA A 278 22.38 22.66 19.69
C ALA A 278 23.90 22.56 19.73
N THR A 279 24.52 22.45 18.56
CA THR A 279 25.97 22.49 18.45
C THR A 279 26.47 23.87 18.90
N PRO A 280 27.42 23.96 19.86
CA PRO A 280 27.95 25.25 20.31
C PRO A 280 28.50 26.08 19.15
N GLY A 281 28.12 27.36 19.09
CA GLY A 281 28.51 28.31 18.04
C GLY A 281 27.70 28.21 16.73
N SER A 282 26.75 27.27 16.62
CA SER A 282 25.90 27.16 15.42
C SER A 282 24.83 28.25 15.37
N GLU A 283 24.33 28.58 14.18
CA GLU A 283 23.18 29.49 14.05
C GLU A 283 21.93 28.94 14.76
N PHE A 284 21.76 27.61 14.80
CA PHE A 284 20.63 26.99 15.48
C PHE A 284 20.69 27.15 17.01
N GLU A 285 21.87 27.28 17.62
CA GLU A 285 22.01 27.57 19.06
C GLU A 285 21.31 28.88 19.46
N LYS A 286 21.29 29.88 18.56
CA LYS A 286 20.63 31.17 18.78
C LYS A 286 19.10 31.07 18.78
N LYS A 287 18.53 29.97 18.30
CA LYS A 287 17.08 29.76 18.27
C LYS A 287 16.57 29.49 19.69
N VAL A 288 15.77 30.41 20.21
CA VAL A 288 15.07 30.21 21.49
C VAL A 288 13.75 29.47 21.25
N VAL A 289 13.58 28.30 21.88
CA VAL A 289 12.32 27.55 21.86
C VAL A 289 11.68 27.64 23.24
N THR A 290 10.74 28.57 23.38
CA THR A 290 10.09 28.87 24.67
C THR A 290 8.87 27.97 24.89
N LYS A 291 8.91 27.16 25.95
CA LYS A 291 7.76 26.39 26.45
C LYS A 291 6.90 27.24 27.40
N ASN A 292 5.70 26.77 27.73
CA ASN A 292 4.95 27.27 28.87
C ASN A 292 5.78 27.25 30.18
N PRO A 293 5.47 28.12 31.16
CA PRO A 293 6.11 28.08 32.46
C PRO A 293 6.02 26.71 33.14
N GLN A 294 7.03 26.38 33.95
CA GLN A 294 7.06 25.15 34.73
C GLN A 294 7.42 25.44 36.20
N LEU A 295 6.73 24.76 37.12
CA LEU A 295 7.17 24.65 38.51
C LEU A 295 8.03 23.38 38.64
N LEU A 296 9.31 23.54 38.97
CA LEU A 296 10.24 22.46 39.23
C LEU A 296 10.34 22.25 40.74
N VAL A 297 10.23 21.01 41.21
CA VAL A 297 10.38 20.65 42.63
C VAL A 297 11.30 19.43 42.74
N LYS A 298 12.35 19.52 43.55
CA LYS A 298 13.31 18.45 43.79
C LYS A 298 13.35 18.10 45.26
N LEU A 299 13.06 16.84 45.58
CA LEU A 299 13.12 16.29 46.95
C LEU A 299 14.41 15.47 47.12
N GLY A 300 14.93 15.40 48.34
CA GLY A 300 16.06 14.52 48.67
C GLY A 300 15.79 13.05 48.38
N ALA A 301 16.85 12.24 48.42
CA ALA A 301 16.75 10.81 48.22
C ALA A 301 16.02 10.13 49.39
N GLU A 302 15.10 9.23 49.05
CA GLU A 302 14.33 8.43 50.01
C GLU A 302 14.09 7.02 49.44
N ASP A 303 13.88 6.02 50.31
CA ASP A 303 13.46 4.67 49.92
C ASP A 303 12.07 4.70 49.25
N VAL A 304 12.05 4.52 47.94
CA VAL A 304 10.83 4.57 47.13
C VAL A 304 9.85 3.43 47.41
N THR A 305 10.28 2.36 48.09
CA THR A 305 9.45 1.21 48.45
C THR A 305 8.75 1.36 49.81
N ALA A 306 9.25 2.28 50.66
CA ALA A 306 8.81 2.37 52.04
C ALA A 306 7.58 3.27 52.24
N SER A 307 7.44 4.34 51.44
CA SER A 307 6.46 5.39 51.71
C SER A 307 6.03 6.15 50.47
N ALA A 308 4.77 6.61 50.48
CA ALA A 308 4.25 7.47 49.44
C ALA A 308 4.87 8.88 49.52
N THR A 309 5.12 9.48 48.36
CA THR A 309 5.53 10.87 48.21
C THR A 309 4.34 11.69 47.70
N THR A 310 3.99 12.77 48.40
CA THR A 310 2.88 13.64 48.02
C THR A 310 3.35 15.08 47.82
N LEU A 311 3.03 15.67 46.67
CA LEU A 311 3.21 17.08 46.37
C LEU A 311 1.84 17.76 46.30
N ARG A 312 1.65 18.82 47.08
CA ARG A 312 0.43 19.64 47.06
C ARG A 312 0.76 21.06 46.62
N ILE A 313 -0.02 21.56 45.66
CA ILE A 313 0.15 22.86 45.02
C ILE A 313 -1.16 23.62 45.14
N GLU A 314 -1.15 24.75 45.83
CA GLU A 314 -2.32 25.62 45.96
C GLU A 314 -2.28 26.76 44.95
N GLY A 315 -3.43 27.07 44.35
CA GLY A 315 -3.53 28.08 43.29
C GLY A 315 -2.84 27.65 42.00
N PHE A 316 -2.94 26.38 41.63
CA PHE A 316 -2.49 25.90 40.32
C PHE A 316 -3.30 26.57 39.22
N ARG A 317 -2.62 26.89 38.12
CA ARG A 317 -3.23 27.53 36.95
C ARG A 317 -2.54 27.08 35.68
N PHE A 318 -3.30 26.48 34.77
CA PHE A 318 -2.88 26.20 33.40
C PHE A 318 -3.93 26.75 32.42
N THR A 319 -3.82 28.05 32.12
CA THR A 319 -4.69 28.76 31.19
C THR A 319 -3.81 29.51 30.18
N PRO A 320 -3.24 28.79 29.18
CA PRO A 320 -2.39 29.42 28.18
C PRO A 320 -3.21 30.44 27.38
N GLU A 321 -2.52 31.45 26.85
CA GLU A 321 -3.15 32.47 26.01
C GLU A 321 -3.65 31.85 24.70
N ASP A 322 -4.86 32.20 24.27
CA ASP A 322 -5.40 31.81 22.97
C ASP A 322 -4.72 32.65 21.88
N ARG A 323 -3.93 31.99 21.04
CA ARG A 323 -3.18 32.61 19.93
C ARG A 323 -3.86 32.42 18.57
N HIS A 324 -5.01 31.77 18.54
CA HIS A 324 -5.79 31.54 17.31
C HIS A 324 -6.99 32.48 17.23
N ARG A 325 -7.52 32.94 18.37
CA ARG A 325 -8.65 33.87 18.43
C ARG A 325 -8.22 35.23 19.00
N ILE A 326 -7.74 36.10 18.12
CA ILE A 326 -7.09 37.36 18.47
C ILE A 326 -7.99 38.56 18.11
N THR A 327 -8.52 38.58 16.90
CA THR A 327 -9.21 39.73 16.32
C THR A 327 -10.62 39.86 16.88
N ALA A 328 -11.04 41.08 17.18
CA ALA A 328 -12.40 41.37 17.65
C ALA A 328 -13.14 42.20 16.60
N GLY A 329 -14.31 41.74 16.18
CA GLY A 329 -15.11 42.36 15.12
C GLY A 329 -16.31 41.49 14.75
N ALA A 330 -17.29 42.07 14.06
CA ALA A 330 -18.47 41.35 13.62
C ALA A 330 -18.12 40.47 12.42
N LEU A 331 -18.45 39.18 12.48
CA LEU A 331 -18.17 38.23 11.41
C LEU A 331 -19.38 38.09 10.48
N SER A 332 -19.13 38.15 9.18
CA SER A 332 -20.11 37.73 8.18
C SER A 332 -19.98 36.24 7.86
N ALA A 333 -21.08 35.65 7.40
CA ALA A 333 -21.10 34.26 6.96
C ALA A 333 -20.27 34.15 5.66
N PRO A 334 -19.29 33.22 5.57
CA PRO A 334 -18.44 33.12 4.39
C PRO A 334 -19.20 32.73 3.12
N VAL A 335 -18.76 33.17 1.95
CA VAL A 335 -19.32 32.74 0.67
C VAL A 335 -18.37 31.74 0.02
N ALA A 336 -18.71 30.45 0.11
CA ALA A 336 -17.90 29.34 -0.40
C ALA A 336 -18.46 28.75 -1.69
N GLN A 337 -17.58 28.13 -2.47
CA GLN A 337 -17.93 27.34 -3.64
C GLN A 337 -16.85 26.28 -3.92
N VAL A 338 -17.22 25.28 -4.72
CA VAL A 338 -16.24 24.40 -5.38
C VAL A 338 -16.39 24.64 -6.89
N THR A 339 -15.41 25.31 -7.49
CA THR A 339 -15.44 25.58 -8.94
C THR A 339 -15.11 24.33 -9.73
N THR A 340 -15.49 24.28 -11.01
CA THR A 340 -15.30 23.09 -11.87
C THR A 340 -13.84 22.62 -11.96
N ASP A 341 -12.88 23.55 -11.89
CA ASP A 341 -11.43 23.27 -11.88
C ASP A 341 -10.94 22.59 -10.59
N TYR A 342 -11.79 22.58 -9.55
CA TYR A 342 -11.52 22.04 -8.21
C TYR A 342 -12.43 20.86 -7.85
N ILE A 343 -13.14 20.32 -8.84
CA ILE A 343 -13.88 19.08 -8.74
C ILE A 343 -13.11 18.00 -9.49
N GLU A 344 -12.62 16.99 -8.78
CA GLU A 344 -12.00 15.81 -9.36
C GLU A 344 -12.77 14.55 -8.92
N ALA A 345 -12.39 13.38 -9.45
CA ALA A 345 -13.09 12.12 -9.13
C ALA A 345 -12.97 11.73 -7.66
N TYR A 346 -11.84 12.04 -7.03
CA TYR A 346 -11.53 11.64 -5.65
C TYR A 346 -11.23 12.85 -4.74
N THR A 347 -11.46 14.08 -5.21
CA THR A 347 -11.03 15.28 -4.51
C THR A 347 -11.97 16.45 -4.79
N LEU A 348 -12.25 17.22 -3.75
CA LEU A 348 -12.96 18.50 -3.82
C LEU A 348 -12.13 19.56 -3.11
N LYS A 349 -11.96 20.73 -3.72
CA LYS A 349 -11.30 21.87 -3.08
C LYS A 349 -12.24 23.09 -2.98
N PRO A 350 -12.99 23.21 -1.88
CA PRO A 350 -13.71 24.43 -1.56
C PRO A 350 -12.80 25.65 -1.50
N THR A 351 -13.28 26.77 -2.04
CA THR A 351 -12.65 28.09 -1.94
C THR A 351 -13.67 29.16 -1.55
N TRP A 352 -13.21 30.21 -0.89
CA TRP A 352 -14.07 31.32 -0.44
C TRP A 352 -13.37 32.66 -0.45
N ASN A 353 -14.13 33.72 -0.25
CA ASN A 353 -13.57 35.06 -0.05
C ASN A 353 -13.15 35.27 1.40
N GLN A 354 -12.09 36.05 1.61
CA GLN A 354 -11.69 36.44 2.96
C GLN A 354 -12.81 37.22 3.65
N VAL A 355 -13.15 36.83 4.87
CA VAL A 355 -14.09 37.53 5.75
C VAL A 355 -13.31 38.52 6.62
N ALA A 356 -13.76 39.78 6.66
CA ALA A 356 -13.18 40.80 7.53
C ALA A 356 -13.24 40.35 9.00
N ASP A 357 -12.19 40.67 9.76
CA ASP A 357 -12.03 40.32 11.18
C ASP A 357 -12.02 38.82 11.52
N ALA A 358 -11.97 37.93 10.53
CA ALA A 358 -11.80 36.49 10.73
C ALA A 358 -10.33 36.15 11.01
N ASP A 359 -10.07 35.41 12.09
CA ASP A 359 -8.74 34.87 12.39
C ASP A 359 -8.51 33.54 11.66
N PHE A 360 -9.57 32.74 11.51
CA PHE A 360 -9.59 31.48 10.76
C PHE A 360 -11.02 31.06 10.39
N TYR A 361 -11.16 29.94 9.68
CA TYR A 361 -12.42 29.34 9.28
C TYR A 361 -12.57 27.94 9.83
N GLU A 362 -13.82 27.51 9.96
CA GLU A 362 -14.20 26.15 10.31
C GLU A 362 -15.10 25.56 9.23
N ILE A 363 -14.87 24.30 8.89
CA ILE A 363 -15.70 23.51 7.98
C ILE A 363 -16.22 22.28 8.72
N ASP A 364 -17.53 22.10 8.75
CA ASP A 364 -18.16 20.82 9.07
C ASP A 364 -18.28 20.00 7.78
N PHE A 365 -17.62 18.85 7.77
CA PHE A 365 -17.65 17.91 6.65
C PHE A 365 -17.88 16.51 7.19
N GLU A 366 -18.98 15.87 6.76
CA GLU A 366 -19.42 14.55 7.23
C GLU A 366 -19.50 14.43 8.77
N GLY A 367 -19.90 15.52 9.45
CA GLY A 367 -20.00 15.56 10.92
C GLY A 367 -18.67 15.73 11.65
N MET A 368 -17.58 16.00 10.92
CA MET A 368 -16.27 16.27 11.47
C MET A 368 -15.92 17.76 11.34
N LEU A 369 -15.44 18.36 12.43
CA LEU A 369 -15.08 19.78 12.48
C LEU A 369 -13.62 20.00 12.07
N TYR A 370 -13.40 20.54 10.88
CA TYR A 370 -12.11 21.06 10.43
C TYR A 370 -11.98 22.51 10.93
N THR A 371 -10.88 22.82 11.62
CA THR A 371 -10.67 24.13 12.26
C THR A 371 -9.27 24.67 11.99
N THR A 372 -9.01 25.88 12.50
CA THR A 372 -7.76 26.65 12.33
C THR A 372 -7.35 26.86 10.87
N ILE A 373 -8.31 26.79 9.93
CA ILE A 373 -8.08 27.02 8.51
C ILE A 373 -7.82 28.52 8.30
N LYS A 374 -6.57 28.91 8.08
CA LYS A 374 -6.14 30.30 7.92
C LYS A 374 -6.18 30.77 6.47
N HIS A 375 -6.12 29.83 5.53
CA HIS A 375 -6.26 30.12 4.11
C HIS A 375 -7.72 30.14 3.69
N THR A 376 -7.99 30.59 2.47
CA THR A 376 -9.32 30.65 1.88
C THR A 376 -9.63 29.46 0.97
N GLU A 377 -8.97 28.34 1.23
CA GLU A 377 -9.17 27.06 0.56
C GLU A 377 -8.78 25.91 1.49
N LEU A 378 -9.38 24.73 1.25
CA LEU A 378 -8.98 23.47 1.88
C LEU A 378 -9.25 22.32 0.92
N VAL A 379 -8.35 21.33 0.84
CA VAL A 379 -8.49 20.17 -0.05
C VAL A 379 -9.04 18.99 0.74
N PHE A 380 -10.12 18.38 0.24
CA PHE A 380 -10.67 17.11 0.73
C PHE A 380 -10.34 16.01 -0.28
N LYS A 381 -9.68 14.95 0.17
CA LYS A 381 -9.18 13.84 -0.66
C LYS A 381 -9.88 12.52 -0.29
N ASP A 382 -9.57 11.45 -1.01
CA ASP A 382 -10.06 10.09 -0.79
C ASP A 382 -11.60 10.00 -0.82
N LEU A 383 -12.22 10.86 -1.63
CA LEU A 383 -13.67 10.91 -1.82
C LEU A 383 -14.12 9.83 -2.81
N THR A 384 -15.38 9.45 -2.74
CA THR A 384 -15.98 8.51 -3.70
C THR A 384 -16.34 9.26 -4.98
N PRO A 385 -16.02 8.73 -6.18
CA PRO A 385 -16.47 9.28 -7.45
C PRO A 385 -18.00 9.38 -7.57
N GLU A 386 -18.47 10.31 -8.41
CA GLU A 386 -19.90 10.58 -8.67
C GLU A 386 -20.78 10.73 -7.42
N THR A 387 -20.19 11.20 -6.32
CA THR A 387 -20.84 11.29 -5.02
C THR A 387 -21.04 12.75 -4.64
N SER A 388 -22.26 13.08 -4.20
CA SER A 388 -22.60 14.41 -3.72
C SER A 388 -22.17 14.59 -2.27
N TYR A 389 -21.39 15.62 -2.02
CA TYR A 389 -20.90 15.99 -0.68
C TYR A 389 -21.46 17.35 -0.25
N SER A 390 -21.78 17.48 1.03
CA SER A 390 -22.26 18.71 1.65
C SER A 390 -21.26 19.22 2.68
N PHE A 391 -21.09 20.55 2.72
CA PHE A 391 -20.18 21.25 3.60
C PHE A 391 -20.95 22.33 4.34
N LYS A 392 -20.59 22.57 5.61
CA LYS A 392 -20.97 23.80 6.31
C LYS A 392 -19.71 24.58 6.63
N MET A 393 -19.72 25.89 6.47
CA MET A 393 -18.57 26.73 6.81
C MET A 393 -18.94 27.96 7.63
N ARG A 394 -18.04 28.41 8.50
CA ARG A 394 -18.17 29.67 9.25
C ARG A 394 -16.80 30.32 9.47
N ALA A 395 -16.81 31.63 9.71
CA ALA A 395 -15.64 32.37 10.15
C ALA A 395 -15.56 32.34 11.69
N VAL A 396 -14.33 32.45 12.23
CA VAL A 396 -14.06 32.44 13.67
C VAL A 396 -13.09 33.55 14.04
N ASN A 397 -13.33 34.22 15.16
CA ASN A 397 -12.42 35.17 15.77
C ASN A 397 -12.56 35.17 17.31
N LYS A 398 -12.00 36.17 17.99
CA LYS A 398 -12.07 36.31 19.46
C LYS A 398 -13.48 36.53 20.00
N THR A 399 -14.36 37.18 19.24
CA THR A 399 -15.73 37.48 19.68
C THR A 399 -16.69 36.30 19.52
N GLY A 400 -16.36 35.36 18.64
CA GLY A 400 -17.18 34.17 18.41
C GLY A 400 -17.05 33.68 16.98
N THR A 401 -18.18 33.22 16.43
CA THR A 401 -18.25 32.68 15.07
C THR A 401 -19.36 33.40 14.30
N SER A 402 -19.27 33.44 12.97
CA SER A 402 -20.44 33.76 12.14
C SER A 402 -21.44 32.60 12.06
N ASP A 403 -22.58 32.85 11.43
CA ASP A 403 -23.54 31.82 11.06
C ASP A 403 -22.91 30.81 10.08
N TRP A 404 -23.38 29.56 10.15
CA TRP A 404 -23.00 28.52 9.19
C TRP A 404 -23.59 28.81 7.80
N THR A 405 -22.79 28.64 6.76
CA THR A 405 -23.22 28.61 5.36
C THR A 405 -23.05 27.23 4.78
N GLU A 406 -24.05 26.73 4.07
CA GLU A 406 -24.03 25.41 3.45
C GLU A 406 -23.77 25.52 1.95
N PHE A 407 -22.98 24.57 1.43
CA PHE A 407 -22.75 24.40 -0.01
C PHE A 407 -22.44 22.93 -0.30
N SER A 408 -22.49 22.55 -1.57
CA SER A 408 -22.28 21.16 -1.99
C SER A 408 -21.54 21.07 -3.31
N ALA A 409 -20.89 19.94 -3.55
CA ALA A 409 -20.29 19.59 -4.83
C ALA A 409 -20.38 18.09 -5.07
N ILE A 410 -20.38 17.70 -6.35
CA ILE A 410 -20.42 16.29 -6.77
C ILE A 410 -19.08 15.99 -7.41
N THR A 411 -18.39 14.94 -6.95
CA THR A 411 -17.14 14.47 -7.56
C THR A 411 -17.35 14.01 -9.01
N LYS A 412 -16.29 14.06 -9.83
CA LYS A 412 -16.34 13.54 -11.22
C LYS A 412 -16.44 12.00 -11.22
N SER A 413 -16.75 11.43 -12.39
CA SER A 413 -16.67 9.98 -12.63
C SER A 413 -15.25 9.45 -12.45
N ASP A 414 -15.12 8.19 -12.05
CA ASP A 414 -13.81 7.54 -11.94
C ASP A 414 -13.12 7.53 -13.32
N PRO A 415 -11.97 8.21 -13.50
CA PRO A 415 -11.28 8.23 -14.77
C PRO A 415 -10.79 6.84 -15.20
N LEU A 416 -10.74 5.87 -14.28
CA LEU A 416 -10.29 4.49 -14.50
C LEU A 416 -11.44 3.46 -14.44
N GLU A 417 -12.70 3.89 -14.42
CA GLU A 417 -13.88 2.99 -14.30
C GLU A 417 -13.84 1.85 -15.33
N PHE A 418 -13.49 2.20 -16.57
CA PHE A 418 -13.45 1.28 -17.70
C PHE A 418 -12.04 0.75 -18.01
N ALA A 419 -11.06 1.01 -17.16
CA ALA A 419 -9.71 0.47 -17.31
C ALA A 419 -9.72 -1.04 -16.99
N ILE A 420 -9.25 -1.84 -17.94
CA ILE A 420 -9.11 -3.29 -17.82
C ILE A 420 -8.02 -3.59 -16.79
N ARG A 421 -8.35 -4.44 -15.82
CA ARG A 421 -7.46 -4.87 -14.73
C ARG A 421 -6.79 -6.21 -15.08
N ASP A 422 -5.77 -6.57 -14.31
CA ASP A 422 -5.07 -7.86 -14.38
C ASP A 422 -4.40 -8.17 -15.72
N ILE A 423 -4.08 -7.13 -16.49
CA ILE A 423 -3.37 -7.26 -17.77
C ILE A 423 -2.01 -7.91 -17.50
N LYS A 424 -1.66 -8.90 -18.32
CA LYS A 424 -0.32 -9.50 -18.34
C LYS A 424 0.46 -8.89 -19.48
N VAL A 425 1.72 -8.54 -19.23
CA VAL A 425 2.57 -7.90 -20.24
C VAL A 425 3.89 -8.65 -20.43
N GLU A 426 4.27 -8.83 -21.70
CA GLU A 426 5.55 -9.39 -22.12
C GLU A 426 6.30 -8.37 -22.97
N SER A 427 7.64 -8.39 -22.90
CA SER A 427 8.53 -7.53 -23.68
C SER A 427 9.57 -8.37 -24.41
N THR A 428 9.86 -8.07 -25.67
CA THR A 428 10.98 -8.70 -26.39
C THR A 428 12.35 -8.15 -25.94
N ALA A 429 12.38 -6.97 -25.33
CA ALA A 429 13.56 -6.44 -24.65
C ALA A 429 13.60 -6.87 -23.18
N ALA A 430 14.81 -7.17 -22.67
CA ALA A 430 15.02 -7.51 -21.28
C ALA A 430 14.63 -6.35 -20.34
N SER A 431 13.99 -6.65 -19.21
CA SER A 431 13.62 -5.66 -18.19
C SER A 431 14.69 -5.50 -17.11
N GLN A 432 14.73 -4.35 -16.48
CA GLN A 432 15.56 -4.06 -15.32
C GLN A 432 14.93 -4.64 -14.03
N GLY A 433 15.72 -5.33 -13.20
CA GLY A 433 15.27 -5.87 -11.92
C GLY A 433 14.33 -7.09 -12.01
N ARG A 434 13.96 -7.65 -10.85
CA ARG A 434 13.09 -8.84 -10.75
C ARG A 434 11.60 -8.51 -10.88
N ASP A 435 11.17 -7.35 -10.39
CA ASP A 435 9.78 -6.90 -10.50
C ASP A 435 9.43 -6.40 -11.90
N GLY A 436 10.42 -6.09 -12.75
CA GLY A 436 10.33 -6.08 -14.21
C GLY A 436 9.13 -5.35 -14.84
N ILE A 437 8.58 -5.96 -15.90
CA ILE A 437 7.59 -5.40 -16.83
C ILE A 437 6.18 -5.23 -16.24
N LYS A 438 5.82 -5.95 -15.17
CA LYS A 438 4.48 -5.84 -14.54
C LYS A 438 4.18 -4.45 -13.98
N ARG A 439 5.20 -3.64 -13.70
CA ARG A 439 5.08 -2.23 -13.28
C ARG A 439 4.43 -1.33 -14.32
N LEU A 440 4.26 -1.80 -15.56
CA LEU A 440 3.51 -1.08 -16.60
C LEU A 440 2.00 -1.31 -16.54
N VAL A 441 1.49 -2.16 -15.65
CA VAL A 441 0.08 -2.59 -15.67
C VAL A 441 -0.45 -2.89 -14.26
N ASP A 442 0.22 -2.44 -13.20
CA ASP A 442 -0.11 -2.79 -11.81
C ASP A 442 -1.00 -1.75 -11.09
N PHE A 443 -1.39 -0.68 -11.78
CA PHE A 443 -2.17 0.44 -11.27
C PHE A 443 -1.46 1.22 -10.15
N VAL A 444 -0.12 1.20 -10.14
CA VAL A 444 0.71 1.91 -9.16
C VAL A 444 1.53 3.00 -9.86
N GLU A 445 0.96 4.20 -9.93
CA GLU A 445 1.58 5.34 -10.63
C GLU A 445 2.77 5.97 -9.90
N SER A 446 2.97 5.67 -8.62
CA SER A 446 3.97 6.28 -7.74
C SER A 446 5.00 5.26 -7.27
N GLY A 447 6.28 5.64 -7.29
CA GLY A 447 7.38 4.81 -6.83
C GLY A 447 8.19 4.22 -7.98
N ASP A 448 8.39 2.91 -7.93
CA ASP A 448 9.32 2.18 -8.78
C ASP A 448 8.75 1.96 -10.19
N VAL A 449 9.40 2.49 -11.23
CA VAL A 449 8.93 2.41 -12.63
C VAL A 449 9.47 1.20 -13.38
N TRP A 450 8.86 0.84 -14.51
CA TRP A 450 9.48 -0.10 -15.46
C TRP A 450 10.57 0.60 -16.28
N HIS A 451 11.67 -0.13 -16.52
CA HIS A 451 12.71 0.26 -17.47
C HIS A 451 13.29 -1.00 -18.12
N THR A 452 13.66 -0.95 -19.40
CA THR A 452 14.44 -1.99 -20.07
C THR A 452 15.85 -2.07 -19.47
N LYS A 453 16.56 -3.19 -19.58
CA LYS A 453 17.86 -3.39 -18.93
C LYS A 453 18.89 -2.32 -19.31
N TYR A 454 19.54 -1.71 -18.31
CA TYR A 454 20.58 -0.70 -18.55
C TYR A 454 21.81 -1.31 -19.26
N GLY A 455 22.40 -0.53 -20.16
CA GLY A 455 23.59 -0.94 -20.92
C GLY A 455 23.30 -1.75 -22.18
N GLU A 456 22.04 -2.11 -22.43
CA GLU A 456 21.60 -2.85 -23.61
C GLU A 456 20.61 -1.99 -24.41
N LYS A 457 20.87 -1.76 -25.70
CA LYS A 457 19.93 -1.05 -26.57
C LYS A 457 18.69 -1.93 -26.77
N ALA A 458 17.52 -1.39 -26.43
CA ALA A 458 16.26 -2.12 -26.52
C ALA A 458 15.51 -1.87 -27.85
N VAL A 459 15.58 -0.67 -28.41
CA VAL A 459 14.81 -0.29 -29.60
C VAL A 459 15.45 -0.89 -30.88
N PRO A 460 14.66 -1.49 -31.80
CA PRO A 460 13.20 -1.71 -31.71
C PRO A 460 12.85 -2.91 -30.82
N PHE A 461 11.74 -2.78 -30.08
CA PHE A 461 11.18 -3.88 -29.27
C PHE A 461 9.66 -3.89 -29.33
N GLU A 462 9.06 -4.97 -28.83
CA GLU A 462 7.62 -5.15 -28.78
C GLU A 462 7.16 -5.37 -27.35
N LEU A 463 6.04 -4.74 -27.00
CA LEU A 463 5.25 -5.06 -25.81
C LEU A 463 4.00 -5.81 -26.25
N THR A 464 3.72 -6.96 -25.64
CA THR A 464 2.49 -7.72 -25.85
C THR A 464 1.68 -7.75 -24.57
N LEU A 465 0.51 -7.14 -24.58
CA LEU A 465 -0.46 -7.11 -23.49
C LEU A 465 -1.50 -8.21 -23.74
N ASP A 466 -1.64 -9.15 -22.81
CA ASP A 466 -2.77 -10.08 -22.68
C ASP A 466 -3.75 -9.47 -21.69
N LEU A 467 -4.91 -9.06 -22.19
CA LEU A 467 -5.97 -8.43 -21.42
C LEU A 467 -6.72 -9.43 -20.52
N VAL A 468 -6.38 -10.73 -20.61
CA VAL A 468 -7.02 -11.88 -19.94
C VAL A 468 -8.45 -12.13 -20.40
N ARG A 469 -9.24 -11.07 -20.57
CA ARG A 469 -10.60 -11.07 -21.11
C ARG A 469 -10.62 -10.51 -22.52
N VAL A 470 -11.50 -11.08 -23.34
CA VAL A 470 -11.88 -10.46 -24.60
C VAL A 470 -12.74 -9.24 -24.29
N SER A 471 -12.36 -8.07 -24.80
CA SER A 471 -13.05 -6.81 -24.55
C SER A 471 -13.16 -5.97 -25.83
N GLN A 472 -14.21 -5.16 -25.95
CA GLN A 472 -14.29 -4.13 -26.97
C GLN A 472 -13.43 -2.93 -26.55
N LEU A 473 -12.37 -2.64 -27.30
CA LEU A 473 -11.34 -1.68 -26.91
C LEU A 473 -11.70 -0.25 -27.31
N ASP A 474 -11.55 0.72 -26.40
CA ASP A 474 -11.75 2.15 -26.68
C ASP A 474 -10.42 2.84 -26.97
N LYS A 475 -9.52 2.84 -25.98
CA LYS A 475 -8.23 3.52 -26.01
C LYS A 475 -7.25 2.86 -25.05
N PHE A 476 -5.98 3.28 -25.11
CA PHE A 476 -5.07 3.08 -24.00
C PHE A 476 -4.30 4.36 -23.69
N HIS A 477 -3.93 4.51 -22.42
CA HIS A 477 -3.06 5.56 -21.93
C HIS A 477 -1.67 4.97 -21.66
N TYR A 478 -0.62 5.66 -22.04
CA TYR A 478 0.76 5.38 -21.63
C TYR A 478 1.26 6.55 -20.77
N LEU A 479 1.64 6.26 -19.54
CA LEU A 479 2.15 7.23 -18.58
C LEU A 479 3.68 7.15 -18.58
N PRO A 480 4.38 8.14 -19.15
CA PRO A 480 5.83 8.16 -19.10
C PRO A 480 6.30 8.51 -17.67
N ARG A 481 7.60 8.39 -17.45
CA ARG A 481 8.25 8.99 -16.28
C ARG A 481 7.93 10.49 -16.21
N THR A 482 7.82 11.04 -15.01
CA THR A 482 7.53 12.46 -14.77
C THR A 482 8.55 13.39 -15.41
N ASP A 483 9.81 12.98 -15.48
CA ASP A 483 10.91 13.72 -16.12
C ASP A 483 11.00 13.53 -17.64
N ALA A 484 10.16 12.68 -18.25
CA ALA A 484 10.27 12.25 -19.64
C ALA A 484 11.70 11.83 -20.03
N GLY A 485 12.39 11.21 -19.07
CA GLY A 485 13.78 10.82 -19.16
C GLY A 485 14.01 9.61 -20.05
N ASN A 486 15.10 8.90 -19.77
CA ASN A 486 15.50 7.73 -20.54
C ASN A 486 14.40 6.66 -20.60
N GLY A 487 14.19 6.11 -21.79
CA GLY A 487 13.20 5.07 -22.06
C GLY A 487 11.81 5.54 -22.50
N THR A 488 11.53 6.86 -22.48
CA THR A 488 10.21 7.38 -22.88
C THR A 488 9.86 6.98 -24.32
N LEU A 489 8.75 6.26 -24.53
CA LEU A 489 8.29 5.82 -25.85
C LEU A 489 7.87 7.02 -26.72
N LEU A 490 8.35 7.07 -27.97
CA LEU A 490 8.11 8.20 -28.88
C LEU A 490 7.36 7.77 -30.14
N LYS A 491 7.78 6.68 -30.79
CA LYS A 491 7.14 6.22 -32.05
C LYS A 491 6.98 4.71 -32.09
N GLY A 492 5.93 4.27 -32.76
CA GLY A 492 5.68 2.86 -32.99
C GLY A 492 4.34 2.58 -33.64
N LYS A 493 3.97 1.30 -33.65
CA LYS A 493 2.71 0.79 -34.18
C LYS A 493 1.96 0.00 -33.13
N VAL A 494 0.64 0.01 -33.24
CA VAL A 494 -0.28 -0.76 -32.40
C VAL A 494 -0.99 -1.78 -33.28
N ALA A 495 -1.06 -3.01 -32.81
CA ALA A 495 -1.87 -4.08 -33.41
C ALA A 495 -2.68 -4.79 -32.32
N TYR A 496 -3.74 -5.47 -32.71
CA TYR A 496 -4.57 -6.29 -31.81
C TYR A 496 -4.78 -7.70 -32.37
N SER A 497 -5.13 -8.64 -31.49
CA SER A 497 -5.33 -10.04 -31.84
C SER A 497 -6.31 -10.75 -30.90
N MET A 498 -6.94 -11.80 -31.40
CA MET A 498 -7.74 -12.75 -30.61
C MET A 498 -6.93 -13.97 -30.14
N ASN A 499 -5.82 -14.30 -30.81
CA ASN A 499 -5.12 -15.58 -30.65
C ASN A 499 -3.58 -15.48 -30.60
N ARG A 500 -3.00 -14.26 -30.67
CA ARG A 500 -1.56 -13.95 -30.72
C ARG A 500 -0.83 -14.37 -32.02
N GLU A 501 -1.51 -14.95 -32.98
CA GLU A 501 -0.93 -15.34 -34.27
C GLU A 501 -1.36 -14.38 -35.37
N GLU A 502 -2.66 -14.11 -35.44
CA GLU A 502 -3.25 -13.19 -36.41
C GLU A 502 -3.32 -11.80 -35.80
N TRP A 503 -2.51 -10.87 -36.33
CA TRP A 503 -2.42 -9.50 -35.84
C TRP A 503 -3.01 -8.52 -36.86
N ILE A 504 -3.94 -7.70 -36.40
CA ILE A 504 -4.55 -6.63 -37.21
C ILE A 504 -3.94 -5.30 -36.76
N GLU A 505 -3.32 -4.55 -37.68
CA GLU A 505 -2.76 -3.23 -37.39
C GLU A 505 -3.88 -2.24 -37.06
N ALA A 506 -3.78 -1.58 -35.90
CA ALA A 506 -4.75 -0.61 -35.40
C ALA A 506 -4.36 0.84 -35.77
N GLY A 507 -3.05 1.09 -35.93
CA GLY A 507 -2.51 2.41 -36.28
C GLY A 507 -1.08 2.61 -35.78
N ALA A 508 -0.52 3.79 -36.05
CA ALA A 508 0.78 4.23 -35.54
C ALA A 508 0.62 5.34 -34.49
N PHE A 509 1.61 5.48 -33.62
CA PHE A 509 1.71 6.60 -32.68
C PHE A 509 3.02 7.37 -32.88
N GLU A 510 2.95 8.68 -32.68
CA GLU A 510 4.09 9.59 -32.60
C GLU A 510 3.81 10.62 -31.50
N TRP A 511 4.60 10.58 -30.43
CA TRP A 511 4.37 11.35 -29.22
C TRP A 511 5.54 12.29 -28.91
N GLN A 512 5.20 13.44 -28.32
CA GLN A 512 6.18 14.40 -27.84
C GLN A 512 6.91 13.89 -26.60
N ARG A 513 8.19 14.26 -26.46
CA ARG A 513 8.98 13.96 -25.26
C ARG A 513 8.62 14.91 -24.12
N ASN A 514 7.59 14.56 -23.36
CA ASN A 514 7.20 15.25 -22.13
C ASN A 514 6.52 14.26 -21.14
N GLY A 515 6.28 14.71 -19.91
CA GLY A 515 5.73 13.91 -18.82
C GLY A 515 4.22 13.64 -18.93
N ASP A 516 3.55 14.22 -19.93
CA ASP A 516 2.10 14.14 -20.09
C ASP A 516 1.63 12.72 -20.42
N VAL A 517 0.38 12.40 -20.07
CA VAL A 517 -0.25 11.14 -20.49
C VAL A 517 -0.32 11.07 -22.01
N LYS A 518 0.10 9.95 -22.59
CA LYS A 518 -0.01 9.69 -24.02
C LYS A 518 -1.24 8.84 -24.28
N VAL A 519 -2.06 9.22 -25.26
CA VAL A 519 -3.31 8.51 -25.57
C VAL A 519 -3.22 7.92 -26.98
N PHE A 520 -3.61 6.65 -27.11
CA PHE A 520 -3.88 6.01 -28.39
C PHE A 520 -5.35 5.54 -28.40
N SER A 521 -6.12 5.95 -29.40
CA SER A 521 -7.54 5.57 -29.53
C SER A 521 -7.72 4.55 -30.65
N PHE A 522 -8.52 3.51 -30.40
CA PHE A 522 -8.85 2.51 -31.40
C PHE A 522 -10.03 2.98 -32.25
N ALA A 523 -9.75 3.47 -33.46
CA ALA A 523 -10.74 4.14 -34.32
C ALA A 523 -12.04 3.34 -34.58
N ASN A 524 -11.95 2.01 -34.67
CA ASN A 524 -13.08 1.13 -34.96
C ASN A 524 -13.57 0.33 -33.75
N GLN A 525 -13.05 0.63 -32.56
CA GLN A 525 -13.36 -0.07 -31.31
C GLN A 525 -13.40 -1.61 -31.44
N PRO A 526 -12.27 -2.24 -31.82
CA PRO A 526 -12.23 -3.67 -32.11
C PRO A 526 -12.44 -4.50 -30.84
N THR A 527 -12.98 -5.69 -31.02
CA THR A 527 -13.00 -6.71 -29.96
C THR A 527 -11.70 -7.51 -30.02
N ALA A 528 -10.95 -7.55 -28.93
CA ALA A 528 -9.66 -8.23 -28.86
C ALA A 528 -9.33 -8.73 -27.45
N ARG A 529 -8.42 -9.71 -27.36
CA ARG A 529 -7.80 -10.14 -26.10
C ARG A 529 -6.37 -9.64 -25.97
N TYR A 530 -5.66 -9.43 -27.08
CA TYR A 530 -4.26 -9.06 -27.08
C TYR A 530 -4.04 -7.73 -27.78
N ILE A 531 -3.10 -6.94 -27.27
CA ILE A 531 -2.58 -5.72 -27.90
C ILE A 531 -1.07 -5.87 -28.03
N ARG A 532 -0.51 -5.48 -29.17
CA ARG A 532 0.95 -5.39 -29.38
C ARG A 532 1.34 -3.96 -29.73
N LEU A 533 2.31 -3.44 -28.99
CA LEU A 533 2.97 -2.17 -29.28
C LEU A 533 4.36 -2.48 -29.84
N SER A 534 4.59 -2.23 -31.13
CA SER A 534 5.90 -2.35 -31.77
C SER A 534 6.58 -0.98 -31.73
N VAL A 535 7.49 -0.79 -30.77
CA VAL A 535 8.18 0.49 -30.51
C VAL A 535 9.40 0.61 -31.43
N THR A 536 9.43 1.68 -32.21
CA THR A 536 10.51 1.95 -33.18
C THR A 536 11.39 3.13 -32.79
N GLU A 537 10.93 3.99 -31.87
CA GLU A 537 11.72 5.10 -31.34
C GLU A 537 11.37 5.37 -29.88
N ALA A 538 12.39 5.52 -29.04
CA ALA A 538 12.25 5.89 -27.65
C ALA A 538 13.52 6.60 -27.15
N VAL A 539 13.38 7.43 -26.11
CA VAL A 539 14.49 8.24 -25.58
C VAL A 539 15.64 7.33 -25.15
N GLY A 540 16.84 7.61 -25.66
CA GLY A 540 18.07 6.88 -25.32
C GLY A 540 18.16 5.44 -25.84
N ASN A 541 17.24 4.99 -26.70
CA ASN A 541 17.11 3.59 -27.16
C ASN A 541 16.75 2.58 -26.05
N TYR A 542 16.01 3.03 -25.04
CA TYR A 542 15.45 2.18 -23.98
C TYR A 542 13.91 2.24 -24.02
N GLY A 543 13.23 1.35 -23.31
CA GLY A 543 11.82 1.47 -22.96
C GLY A 543 11.65 1.75 -21.47
N SER A 544 10.73 2.63 -21.09
CA SER A 544 10.35 2.87 -19.70
C SER A 544 8.92 3.37 -19.61
N GLY A 545 8.34 3.35 -18.41
CA GLY A 545 6.98 3.83 -18.17
C GLY A 545 6.56 3.64 -16.71
N ARG A 546 5.65 4.50 -16.26
CA ARG A 546 4.97 4.36 -14.97
C ARG A 546 3.79 3.41 -15.07
N GLU A 547 3.04 3.47 -16.18
CA GLU A 547 1.77 2.74 -16.29
C GLU A 547 1.26 2.69 -17.74
N ILE A 548 0.46 1.68 -18.06
CA ILE A 548 -0.35 1.56 -19.27
C ILE A 548 -1.77 1.11 -18.87
N TYR A 549 -2.73 2.03 -18.98
CA TYR A 549 -4.14 1.71 -18.81
C TYR A 549 -4.78 1.40 -20.16
N VAL A 550 -5.40 0.22 -20.29
CA VAL A 550 -6.21 -0.12 -21.47
C VAL A 550 -7.68 0.00 -21.09
N PHE A 551 -8.47 0.70 -21.89
CA PHE A 551 -9.88 0.97 -21.61
C PHE A 551 -10.77 0.15 -22.54
N LYS A 552 -11.84 -0.42 -21.98
CA LYS A 552 -12.95 -0.95 -22.77
C LYS A 552 -13.95 0.15 -23.10
N VAL A 553 -14.77 -0.06 -24.12
CA VAL A 553 -15.89 0.83 -24.45
C VAL A 553 -16.91 0.80 -23.31
N PRO A 554 -17.38 1.97 -22.82
CA PRO A 554 -18.41 2.01 -21.79
C PRO A 554 -19.66 1.23 -22.19
N GLY A 555 -20.21 0.45 -21.25
CA GLY A 555 -21.43 -0.35 -21.46
C GLY A 555 -21.24 -1.69 -22.20
N THR A 556 -20.03 -2.05 -22.63
CA THR A 556 -19.78 -3.36 -23.29
C THR A 556 -19.35 -4.44 -22.29
N GLU A 557 -19.78 -5.67 -22.52
CA GLU A 557 -19.36 -6.83 -21.74
C GLU A 557 -17.96 -7.31 -22.12
N SER A 558 -17.28 -7.95 -21.16
CA SER A 558 -15.98 -8.61 -21.36
C SER A 558 -16.12 -10.06 -20.89
N TYR A 559 -15.59 -11.02 -21.64
CA TYR A 559 -15.72 -12.45 -21.34
C TYR A 559 -14.36 -13.15 -21.32
N LEU A 560 -14.29 -14.28 -20.62
CA LEU A 560 -13.09 -15.12 -20.60
C LEU A 560 -13.10 -16.02 -21.84
N GLN A 561 -11.99 -16.04 -22.57
CA GLN A 561 -11.85 -16.96 -23.69
C GLN A 561 -11.67 -18.39 -23.13
N GLY A 562 -12.55 -19.32 -23.53
CA GLY A 562 -12.63 -20.66 -22.95
C GLY A 562 -13.77 -20.87 -21.95
N ASP A 563 -14.45 -19.80 -21.51
CA ASP A 563 -15.64 -19.87 -20.66
C ASP A 563 -16.84 -20.07 -21.59
N ILE A 564 -17.09 -21.33 -21.94
CA ILE A 564 -18.07 -21.69 -22.97
C ILE A 564 -19.48 -21.72 -22.40
N ASN A 565 -19.61 -21.93 -21.08
CA ASN A 565 -20.89 -21.96 -20.38
C ASN A 565 -21.36 -20.56 -19.89
N PHE A 566 -20.48 -19.54 -20.00
CA PHE A 566 -20.71 -18.14 -19.61
C PHE A 566 -21.00 -17.94 -18.12
N ASP A 567 -20.39 -18.74 -17.24
CA ASP A 567 -20.53 -18.61 -15.78
C ASP A 567 -19.51 -17.63 -15.14
N GLY A 568 -18.62 -17.09 -15.96
CA GLY A 568 -17.60 -16.11 -15.57
C GLY A 568 -16.30 -16.74 -15.06
N LYS A 569 -16.13 -18.06 -15.18
CA LYS A 569 -14.95 -18.80 -14.73
C LYS A 569 -14.44 -19.73 -15.83
N ILE A 570 -13.22 -20.24 -15.64
CA ILE A 570 -12.63 -21.31 -16.43
C ILE A 570 -12.42 -22.47 -15.48
N ASP A 571 -13.24 -23.52 -15.59
CA ASP A 571 -13.18 -24.67 -14.69
C ASP A 571 -13.35 -26.02 -15.41
N GLY A 572 -13.52 -27.09 -14.63
CA GLY A 572 -13.69 -28.44 -15.17
C GLY A 572 -14.95 -28.65 -16.00
N ASN A 573 -15.99 -27.81 -15.83
CA ASN A 573 -17.21 -27.87 -16.62
C ASN A 573 -16.97 -27.35 -18.04
N ASP A 574 -16.16 -26.32 -18.19
CA ASP A 574 -15.70 -25.85 -19.50
C ASP A 574 -14.89 -26.95 -20.18
N LEU A 575 -13.89 -27.50 -19.48
CA LEU A 575 -13.06 -28.57 -20.04
C LEU A 575 -13.92 -29.76 -20.46
N THR A 576 -14.88 -30.16 -19.64
CA THR A 576 -15.84 -31.22 -19.97
C THR A 576 -16.64 -30.89 -21.23
N SER A 577 -17.08 -29.64 -21.37
CA SER A 577 -17.76 -29.18 -22.60
C SER A 577 -16.84 -29.32 -23.80
N TYR A 578 -15.65 -28.71 -23.78
CA TYR A 578 -14.68 -28.77 -24.87
C TYR A 578 -14.33 -30.21 -25.27
N THR A 579 -14.05 -31.06 -24.28
CA THR A 579 -13.65 -32.46 -24.52
C THR A 579 -14.79 -33.33 -25.07
N ASN A 580 -16.06 -33.05 -24.76
CA ASN A 580 -17.21 -33.75 -25.36
C ASN A 580 -17.36 -33.44 -26.86
N TYR A 581 -16.91 -32.27 -27.30
CA TYR A 581 -17.04 -31.81 -28.68
C TYR A 581 -15.74 -31.89 -29.49
N THR A 582 -14.66 -32.45 -28.94
CA THR A 582 -13.39 -32.69 -29.64
C THR A 582 -13.61 -33.35 -31.00
N GLY A 583 -13.16 -32.71 -32.08
CA GLY A 583 -13.32 -33.19 -33.45
C GLY A 583 -14.63 -32.80 -34.13
N LEU A 584 -15.55 -32.10 -33.45
CA LEU A 584 -16.76 -31.56 -34.09
C LEU A 584 -16.35 -30.43 -35.04
N ARG A 585 -16.99 -30.37 -36.21
CA ARG A 585 -16.60 -29.48 -37.30
C ARG A 585 -17.77 -28.68 -37.85
N LYS A 586 -17.47 -27.50 -38.38
CA LYS A 586 -18.42 -26.63 -39.06
C LYS A 586 -19.16 -27.40 -40.16
N GLY A 587 -20.49 -27.34 -40.11
CA GLY A 587 -21.39 -28.11 -40.97
C GLY A 587 -21.99 -29.35 -40.32
N ASP A 588 -21.49 -29.77 -39.14
CA ASP A 588 -22.21 -30.73 -38.30
C ASP A 588 -23.44 -30.08 -37.65
N SER A 589 -24.51 -30.85 -37.44
CA SER A 589 -25.79 -30.36 -36.89
C SER A 589 -25.65 -29.64 -35.56
N ASP A 590 -24.65 -30.01 -34.77
CA ASP A 590 -24.47 -29.55 -33.39
C ASP A 590 -23.37 -28.48 -33.28
N PHE A 591 -22.78 -28.05 -34.40
CA PHE A 591 -21.65 -27.11 -34.39
C PHE A 591 -22.09 -25.66 -34.17
N GLU A 592 -23.16 -25.22 -34.81
CA GLU A 592 -23.59 -23.82 -34.76
C GLU A 592 -24.20 -23.46 -33.39
N GLY A 593 -23.97 -22.23 -32.92
CA GLY A 593 -24.43 -21.75 -31.62
C GLY A 593 -23.39 -22.01 -30.51
N TYR A 594 -23.78 -22.77 -29.48
CA TYR A 594 -22.97 -23.02 -28.28
C TYR A 594 -21.54 -23.48 -28.61
N ILE A 595 -21.36 -24.39 -29.58
CA ILE A 595 -20.04 -24.95 -29.93
C ILE A 595 -19.21 -24.06 -30.84
N SER A 596 -19.85 -23.33 -31.76
CA SER A 596 -19.16 -22.37 -32.63
C SER A 596 -18.48 -21.23 -31.85
N ASN A 597 -18.91 -20.97 -30.62
CA ASN A 597 -18.23 -20.08 -29.68
C ASN A 597 -16.99 -20.72 -29.06
N GLY A 598 -17.00 -22.05 -28.90
CA GLY A 598 -15.89 -22.87 -28.45
C GLY A 598 -14.79 -23.06 -29.50
N ASP A 599 -15.06 -22.87 -30.79
CA ASP A 599 -14.01 -22.75 -31.82
C ASP A 599 -13.34 -21.36 -31.67
N ILE A 600 -12.24 -21.31 -30.92
CA ILE A 600 -11.59 -20.08 -30.48
C ILE A 600 -10.71 -19.50 -31.59
N ASN A 601 -9.98 -20.35 -32.31
CA ASN A 601 -9.13 -19.92 -33.43
C ASN A 601 -9.91 -19.74 -34.74
N LYS A 602 -11.21 -20.05 -34.76
CA LYS A 602 -12.13 -19.89 -35.89
C LYS A 602 -11.73 -20.71 -37.13
N ASN A 603 -11.08 -21.85 -36.93
CA ASN A 603 -10.68 -22.74 -38.02
C ASN A 603 -11.80 -23.72 -38.44
N GLY A 604 -12.94 -23.70 -37.74
CA GLY A 604 -14.10 -24.54 -38.00
C GLY A 604 -14.01 -25.96 -37.41
N LEU A 605 -13.11 -26.21 -36.45
CA LEU A 605 -12.88 -27.51 -35.83
C LEU A 605 -12.54 -27.33 -34.35
N ILE A 606 -13.23 -28.06 -33.45
CA ILE A 606 -12.79 -28.13 -32.04
C ILE A 606 -11.57 -29.04 -31.95
N ASP A 607 -10.39 -28.45 -31.82
CA ASP A 607 -9.10 -29.14 -31.85
C ASP A 607 -8.29 -28.95 -30.54
N ALA A 608 -7.03 -29.41 -30.55
CA ALA A 608 -6.19 -29.31 -29.35
C ALA A 608 -5.94 -27.86 -28.90
N TYR A 609 -6.00 -26.86 -29.79
CA TYR A 609 -5.82 -25.45 -29.40
C TYR A 609 -6.98 -24.98 -28.55
N ASP A 610 -8.21 -25.20 -29.02
CA ASP A 610 -9.42 -24.74 -28.33
C ASP A 610 -9.51 -25.31 -26.92
N ILE A 611 -9.24 -26.61 -26.79
CA ILE A 611 -9.23 -27.30 -25.50
C ILE A 611 -8.06 -26.80 -24.63
N SER A 612 -6.89 -26.51 -25.23
CA SER A 612 -5.73 -25.99 -24.49
C SER A 612 -5.96 -24.61 -23.89
N VAL A 613 -6.82 -23.77 -24.49
CA VAL A 613 -7.19 -22.47 -23.89
C VAL A 613 -7.77 -22.67 -22.49
N VAL A 614 -8.56 -23.72 -22.29
CA VAL A 614 -9.12 -24.08 -20.98
C VAL A 614 -8.10 -24.86 -20.15
N ALA A 615 -7.55 -25.94 -20.71
CA ALA A 615 -6.71 -26.89 -19.98
C ALA A 615 -5.48 -26.25 -19.33
N THR A 616 -4.87 -25.24 -19.97
CA THR A 616 -3.68 -24.54 -19.44
C THR A 616 -3.98 -23.63 -18.24
N GLN A 617 -5.25 -23.36 -17.95
CA GLN A 617 -5.69 -22.52 -16.83
C GLN A 617 -6.11 -23.35 -15.59
N LEU A 618 -6.28 -24.67 -15.74
CA LEU A 618 -6.69 -25.58 -14.67
C LEU A 618 -5.49 -26.09 -13.85
N GLU A 619 -5.78 -26.72 -12.71
CA GLU A 619 -4.78 -27.30 -11.78
C GLU A 619 -3.67 -26.31 -11.35
N GLY A 620 -4.04 -25.04 -11.10
CA GLY A 620 -3.07 -23.99 -10.74
C GLY A 620 -2.37 -23.32 -11.93
N GLY A 621 -2.74 -23.71 -13.16
CA GLY A 621 -2.29 -23.11 -14.41
C GLY A 621 -0.86 -23.50 -14.81
N VAL A 622 -0.50 -23.18 -16.05
CA VAL A 622 0.86 -23.39 -16.56
C VAL A 622 1.84 -22.33 -16.04
N GLY A 623 3.06 -22.76 -15.69
CA GLY A 623 4.12 -21.84 -15.28
C GLY A 623 4.64 -20.98 -16.44
N THR A 624 5.13 -19.77 -16.14
CA THR A 624 5.64 -18.81 -17.14
C THR A 624 7.11 -19.00 -17.52
N ARG A 625 7.79 -20.01 -16.97
CA ARG A 625 9.21 -20.31 -17.23
C ARG A 625 9.37 -21.28 -18.39
N GLY A 626 10.03 -20.83 -19.46
CA GLY A 626 10.29 -21.58 -20.69
C GLY A 626 9.97 -20.71 -21.90
N THR A 627 10.95 -20.52 -22.79
CA THR A 627 10.85 -19.68 -24.00
C THR A 627 10.82 -20.50 -25.29
N GLU A 628 10.85 -21.83 -25.17
CA GLU A 628 10.82 -22.72 -26.33
C GLU A 628 9.41 -22.68 -26.94
N LYS A 629 9.37 -22.36 -28.23
CA LYS A 629 8.13 -22.34 -29.02
C LYS A 629 7.87 -23.74 -29.54
N VAL A 630 6.60 -24.11 -29.61
CA VAL A 630 6.22 -25.40 -30.17
C VAL A 630 6.81 -25.62 -31.58
N ASN A 631 7.36 -26.81 -31.82
CA ASN A 631 7.89 -27.22 -33.11
C ASN A 631 7.92 -28.76 -33.24
N GLY A 632 8.13 -29.26 -34.46
CA GLY A 632 8.28 -30.68 -34.76
C GLY A 632 7.27 -31.18 -35.78
N ALA A 633 7.32 -32.47 -36.10
CA ALA A 633 6.41 -33.12 -37.05
C ALA A 633 5.82 -34.41 -36.48
N VAL A 634 4.73 -34.88 -37.09
CA VAL A 634 4.10 -36.17 -36.77
C VAL A 634 3.98 -36.98 -38.04
N GLU A 635 4.51 -38.20 -38.00
CA GLU A 635 4.45 -39.16 -39.10
C GLU A 635 3.62 -40.37 -38.71
N ILE A 636 2.91 -40.94 -39.69
CA ILE A 636 2.16 -42.19 -39.51
C ILE A 636 2.72 -43.26 -40.44
N SER A 637 2.85 -44.49 -39.94
CA SER A 637 3.34 -45.62 -40.73
C SER A 637 2.67 -46.92 -40.33
N THR A 638 2.79 -47.95 -41.17
CA THR A 638 2.27 -49.29 -40.90
C THR A 638 3.30 -50.34 -41.31
N SER A 639 3.27 -51.53 -40.71
CA SER A 639 4.25 -52.60 -40.97
C SER A 639 4.21 -53.14 -42.41
N LYS A 640 3.05 -53.01 -43.09
CA LYS A 640 2.84 -53.37 -44.48
C LYS A 640 1.72 -52.54 -45.11
N LYS A 641 1.63 -52.55 -46.45
CA LYS A 641 0.62 -51.77 -47.18
C LYS A 641 -0.69 -52.49 -47.46
N ILE A 642 -0.72 -53.82 -47.53
CA ILE A 642 -1.92 -54.58 -47.92
C ILE A 642 -2.38 -55.45 -46.76
N TYR A 643 -3.66 -55.34 -46.42
CA TYR A 643 -4.29 -56.06 -45.31
C TYR A 643 -5.42 -56.94 -45.82
N ALA A 644 -5.52 -58.15 -45.28
CA ALA A 644 -6.63 -59.06 -45.53
C ALA A 644 -7.88 -58.61 -44.76
N LYS A 645 -9.04 -59.13 -45.15
CA LYS A 645 -10.27 -58.96 -44.36
C LYS A 645 -10.04 -59.54 -42.95
N ASP A 646 -10.56 -58.83 -41.95
CA ASP A 646 -10.46 -59.10 -40.52
C ASP A 646 -9.06 -58.95 -39.91
N GLU A 647 -8.07 -58.52 -40.70
CA GLU A 647 -6.72 -58.26 -40.22
C GLU A 647 -6.63 -56.94 -39.42
N LEU A 648 -5.83 -56.94 -38.36
CA LEU A 648 -5.52 -55.76 -37.57
C LEU A 648 -4.48 -54.90 -38.30
N ILE A 649 -4.77 -53.61 -38.41
CA ILE A 649 -3.92 -52.57 -38.94
C ILE A 649 -3.42 -51.76 -37.75
N GLU A 650 -2.13 -51.85 -37.48
CA GLU A 650 -1.46 -51.05 -36.45
C GLU A 650 -0.74 -49.89 -37.14
N ILE A 651 -1.31 -48.69 -36.97
CA ILE A 651 -0.73 -47.44 -37.48
C ILE A 651 0.13 -46.85 -36.38
N GLU A 652 1.44 -46.91 -36.55
CA GLU A 652 2.41 -46.30 -35.64
C GLU A 652 2.47 -44.80 -35.89
N VAL A 653 2.24 -44.01 -34.85
CA VAL A 653 2.32 -42.55 -34.88
C VAL A 653 3.60 -42.11 -34.17
N LYS A 654 4.47 -41.42 -34.90
CA LYS A 654 5.80 -41.02 -34.44
C LYS A 654 5.95 -39.51 -34.45
N GLY A 655 6.42 -38.95 -33.34
CA GLY A 655 6.84 -37.56 -33.25
C GLY A 655 8.29 -37.42 -33.73
N ILE A 656 8.56 -36.43 -34.55
CA ILE A 656 9.88 -36.11 -35.09
C ILE A 656 10.28 -34.73 -34.58
N ASP A 657 11.40 -34.67 -33.86
CA ASP A 657 12.02 -33.47 -33.32
C ASP A 657 11.03 -32.54 -32.61
N LEU A 658 10.15 -33.14 -31.80
CA LEU A 658 9.15 -32.39 -31.03
C LEU A 658 9.86 -31.45 -30.05
N SER A 659 9.34 -30.24 -29.92
CA SER A 659 9.79 -29.27 -28.92
C SER A 659 8.61 -28.58 -28.27
N ALA A 660 8.60 -28.51 -26.93
CA ALA A 660 7.60 -27.81 -26.13
C ALA A 660 6.12 -28.19 -26.41
N VAL A 661 5.88 -29.40 -26.91
CA VAL A 661 4.52 -29.84 -27.30
C VAL A 661 3.71 -30.14 -26.04
N ASN A 662 2.75 -29.27 -25.71
CA ASN A 662 1.82 -29.40 -24.60
C ASN A 662 0.48 -30.03 -25.01
N ALA A 663 0.18 -29.99 -26.30
CA ALA A 663 -1.00 -30.57 -26.89
C ALA A 663 -0.73 -30.92 -28.37
N LEU A 664 -1.40 -31.95 -28.89
CA LEU A 664 -1.39 -32.27 -30.31
C LEU A 664 -2.74 -32.82 -30.77
N SER A 665 -3.13 -32.49 -31.99
CA SER A 665 -4.30 -33.08 -32.65
C SER A 665 -4.11 -33.23 -34.14
N PHE A 666 -4.81 -34.18 -34.75
CA PHE A 666 -5.01 -34.25 -36.19
C PHE A 666 -6.26 -35.07 -36.52
N ALA A 667 -6.66 -35.08 -37.79
CA ALA A 667 -7.74 -35.91 -38.29
C ALA A 667 -7.23 -37.00 -39.27
N LEU A 668 -7.85 -38.17 -39.21
CA LEU A 668 -7.69 -39.26 -40.16
C LEU A 668 -9.05 -39.63 -40.75
N PRO A 669 -9.46 -39.01 -41.87
CA PRO A 669 -10.64 -39.41 -42.61
C PRO A 669 -10.48 -40.84 -43.17
N TYR A 670 -11.51 -41.67 -43.03
CA TYR A 670 -11.47 -43.06 -43.51
C TYR A 670 -12.84 -43.55 -44.02
N ASP A 671 -12.82 -44.55 -44.91
CA ASP A 671 -14.04 -45.23 -45.37
C ASP A 671 -14.51 -46.26 -44.33
N GLN A 672 -15.64 -46.01 -43.67
CA GLN A 672 -16.23 -46.91 -42.66
C GLN A 672 -16.68 -48.27 -43.20
N GLN A 673 -16.76 -48.44 -44.52
CA GLN A 673 -16.98 -49.75 -45.15
C GLN A 673 -15.66 -50.53 -45.30
N ALA A 674 -14.51 -49.87 -45.29
CA ALA A 674 -13.19 -50.47 -45.43
C ALA A 674 -12.47 -50.65 -44.08
N TYR A 675 -12.63 -49.70 -43.16
CA TYR A 675 -11.98 -49.68 -41.85
C TYR A 675 -13.00 -49.67 -40.71
N GLU A 676 -12.59 -50.24 -39.58
CA GLU A 676 -13.29 -50.16 -38.30
C GLU A 676 -12.29 -49.80 -37.22
N PHE A 677 -12.48 -48.66 -36.55
CA PHE A 677 -11.59 -48.24 -35.49
C PHE A 677 -11.73 -49.17 -34.27
N ALA A 678 -10.59 -49.63 -33.75
CA ALA A 678 -10.53 -50.62 -32.67
C ALA A 678 -9.92 -50.07 -31.36
N GLY A 679 -9.17 -48.96 -31.42
CA GLY A 679 -8.66 -48.30 -30.22
C GLY A 679 -7.32 -47.59 -30.42
N VAL A 680 -6.84 -46.98 -29.33
CA VAL A 680 -5.52 -46.34 -29.24
C VAL A 680 -4.69 -47.03 -28.18
N GLU A 681 -3.42 -47.33 -28.48
CA GLU A 681 -2.43 -47.81 -27.51
C GLU A 681 -1.35 -46.73 -27.30
N LEU A 682 -1.25 -46.19 -26.08
CA LEU A 682 -0.29 -45.14 -25.75
C LEU A 682 1.10 -45.73 -25.52
N GLN A 683 2.14 -45.00 -25.94
CA GLN A 683 3.53 -45.39 -25.70
C GLN A 683 4.28 -44.31 -24.90
N HIS A 684 4.66 -43.19 -25.54
CA HIS A 684 5.49 -42.15 -24.92
C HIS A 684 4.74 -40.81 -24.81
N MET A 685 3.49 -40.85 -24.36
CA MET A 685 2.61 -39.66 -24.25
C MET A 685 2.72 -38.91 -22.91
N GLY A 686 3.52 -39.42 -21.97
CA GLY A 686 3.64 -38.82 -20.64
C GLY A 686 2.32 -38.84 -19.90
N GLU A 687 1.89 -37.67 -19.40
CA GLU A 687 0.64 -37.47 -18.65
C GLU A 687 -0.50 -36.90 -19.52
N MET A 688 -0.33 -36.84 -20.84
CA MET A 688 -1.36 -36.28 -21.71
C MET A 688 -2.65 -37.11 -21.66
N GLU A 689 -3.78 -36.42 -21.51
CA GLU A 689 -5.10 -37.02 -21.61
C GLU A 689 -5.40 -37.40 -23.05
N ASN A 690 -5.90 -38.62 -23.26
CA ASN A 690 -6.30 -39.11 -24.57
C ASN A 690 -7.77 -38.75 -24.83
N LEU A 691 -7.99 -37.79 -25.72
CA LEU A 691 -9.30 -37.31 -26.15
C LEU A 691 -9.60 -37.75 -27.59
N THR A 692 -9.19 -38.95 -27.97
CA THR A 692 -9.41 -39.45 -29.33
C THR A 692 -10.88 -39.80 -29.56
N TYR A 693 -11.52 -39.14 -30.53
CA TYR A 693 -12.90 -39.43 -30.93
C TYR A 693 -13.00 -39.97 -32.36
N ASP A 694 -13.89 -40.93 -32.56
CA ASP A 694 -14.22 -41.51 -33.86
C ASP A 694 -15.58 -40.99 -34.36
N ARG A 695 -15.58 -39.93 -35.17
CA ARG A 695 -16.79 -39.18 -35.52
C ARG A 695 -17.34 -39.50 -36.91
N LEU A 696 -18.66 -39.57 -37.01
CA LEU A 696 -19.39 -39.54 -38.27
C LEU A 696 -19.99 -38.14 -38.43
N HIS A 697 -19.53 -37.42 -39.44
CA HIS A 697 -20.00 -36.06 -39.72
C HIS A 697 -21.33 -36.07 -40.47
N SER A 698 -22.03 -34.94 -40.40
CA SER A 698 -23.36 -34.77 -41.05
C SER A 698 -23.29 -34.88 -42.58
N ASN A 699 -22.10 -34.68 -43.18
CA ASN A 699 -21.85 -34.89 -44.60
C ASN A 699 -21.55 -36.36 -44.98
N GLY A 700 -21.60 -37.28 -44.01
CA GLY A 700 -21.36 -38.71 -44.21
C GLY A 700 -19.88 -39.14 -44.16
N LEU A 701 -18.94 -38.21 -43.99
CA LEU A 701 -17.52 -38.52 -43.80
C LEU A 701 -17.29 -39.08 -42.39
N LYS A 702 -16.54 -40.18 -42.31
CA LYS A 702 -16.08 -40.76 -41.04
C LYS A 702 -14.61 -40.38 -40.84
N SER A 703 -14.28 -39.86 -39.66
CA SER A 703 -12.91 -39.41 -39.33
C SER A 703 -12.56 -39.75 -37.89
N LEU A 704 -11.33 -40.22 -37.68
CA LEU A 704 -10.75 -40.34 -36.35
C LEU A 704 -9.99 -39.06 -36.00
N TYR A 705 -10.13 -38.58 -34.76
CA TYR A 705 -9.48 -37.37 -34.26
C TYR A 705 -8.54 -37.67 -33.09
N PRO A 706 -7.33 -38.20 -33.32
CA PRO A 706 -6.33 -38.31 -32.25
C PRO A 706 -6.03 -36.92 -31.68
N THR A 707 -6.38 -36.71 -30.41
CA THR A 707 -6.25 -35.44 -29.71
C THR A 707 -5.72 -35.70 -28.31
N PHE A 708 -4.61 -35.05 -27.96
CA PHE A 708 -3.92 -35.25 -26.69
C PHE A 708 -3.57 -33.91 -26.08
N ILE A 709 -3.86 -33.76 -24.79
CA ILE A 709 -3.68 -32.49 -24.08
C ILE A 709 -3.04 -32.71 -22.71
N ASN A 710 -2.25 -31.75 -22.25
CA ASN A 710 -1.90 -31.64 -20.83
C ASN A 710 -2.86 -30.66 -20.13
N VAL A 711 -3.44 -31.07 -19.00
CA VAL A 711 -4.20 -30.20 -18.11
C VAL A 711 -3.27 -29.64 -17.03
N GLY A 712 -3.25 -28.32 -16.90
CA GLY A 712 -2.34 -27.60 -15.99
C GLY A 712 -0.86 -27.75 -16.35
N ASN A 713 0.01 -27.66 -15.34
CA ASN A 713 1.45 -27.62 -15.54
C ASN A 713 2.11 -29.01 -15.58
N LYS A 714 1.92 -29.76 -16.68
CA LYS A 714 2.57 -31.06 -16.92
C LYS A 714 3.82 -30.95 -17.80
N LYS A 715 4.58 -32.03 -17.96
CA LYS A 715 5.75 -32.07 -18.84
C LYS A 715 5.33 -32.09 -20.31
N THR A 716 5.98 -31.28 -21.15
CA THR A 716 5.80 -31.27 -22.61
C THR A 716 6.47 -32.48 -23.27
N LEU A 717 5.99 -32.88 -24.45
CA LEU A 717 6.67 -33.87 -25.29
C LEU A 717 7.86 -33.22 -25.99
N GLU A 718 8.97 -33.95 -26.03
CA GLU A 718 10.26 -33.51 -26.55
C GLU A 718 10.93 -34.63 -27.36
N GLY A 719 11.68 -34.26 -28.39
CA GLY A 719 12.53 -35.15 -29.18
C GLY A 719 11.78 -36.01 -30.21
N THR A 720 12.50 -37.02 -30.74
CA THR A 720 11.98 -37.98 -31.72
C THR A 720 11.62 -39.29 -31.01
N THR A 721 10.35 -39.69 -31.00
CA THR A 721 9.88 -40.91 -30.34
C THR A 721 8.55 -41.43 -30.91
N ASN A 722 8.26 -42.71 -30.70
CA ASN A 722 6.97 -43.29 -31.03
C ASN A 722 5.94 -42.88 -29.97
N LEU A 723 4.85 -42.26 -30.39
CA LEU A 723 3.89 -41.60 -29.50
C LEU A 723 2.80 -42.59 -29.07
N PHE A 724 2.10 -43.17 -30.04
CA PHE A 724 1.01 -44.11 -29.84
C PHE A 724 0.75 -44.92 -31.11
N VAL A 725 -0.03 -45.99 -30.97
CA VAL A 725 -0.48 -46.85 -32.06
C VAL A 725 -1.99 -46.75 -32.20
N LEU A 726 -2.46 -46.43 -33.41
CA LEU A 726 -3.89 -46.48 -33.75
C LEU A 726 -4.22 -47.85 -34.33
N LYS A 727 -5.23 -48.51 -33.76
CA LYS A 727 -5.66 -49.84 -34.17
C LYS A 727 -6.92 -49.74 -35.00
N PHE A 728 -6.87 -50.27 -36.21
CA PHE A 728 -8.02 -50.44 -37.08
C PHE A 728 -8.17 -51.91 -37.48
N LYS A 729 -9.39 -52.35 -37.75
CA LYS A 729 -9.68 -53.64 -38.36
C LYS A 729 -10.08 -53.43 -39.83
N ALA A 730 -9.46 -54.17 -40.74
CA ALA A 730 -9.82 -54.14 -42.15
C ALA A 730 -11.12 -54.93 -42.38
N LYS A 731 -12.19 -54.27 -42.82
CA LYS A 731 -13.49 -54.92 -43.12
C LYS A 731 -13.52 -55.65 -44.46
N ARG A 732 -12.57 -55.34 -45.34
CA ARG A 732 -12.30 -56.00 -46.62
C ARG A 732 -10.80 -55.97 -46.90
N LYS A 733 -10.34 -56.74 -47.88
CA LYS A 733 -8.98 -56.59 -48.40
C LYS A 733 -8.79 -55.16 -48.89
N LEU A 734 -7.78 -54.47 -48.38
CA LEU A 734 -7.52 -53.07 -48.71
C LEU A 734 -6.01 -52.76 -48.73
N THR A 735 -5.67 -51.66 -49.37
CA THR A 735 -4.34 -51.04 -49.31
C THR A 735 -4.43 -49.85 -48.37
N PHE A 736 -3.54 -49.77 -47.38
CA PHE A 736 -3.48 -48.65 -46.45
C PHE A 736 -3.14 -47.34 -47.19
N ASP A 737 -4.04 -46.36 -47.11
CA ASP A 737 -3.96 -45.08 -47.83
C ASP A 737 -4.41 -43.88 -46.98
N LEU A 738 -4.64 -44.06 -45.67
CA LEU A 738 -5.06 -42.99 -44.78
C LEU A 738 -3.99 -41.90 -44.68
N LYS A 739 -4.43 -40.64 -44.63
CA LYS A 739 -3.56 -39.46 -44.54
C LYS A 739 -4.00 -38.56 -43.40
N LEU A 740 -3.00 -38.03 -42.70
CA LEU A 740 -3.16 -37.00 -41.69
C LEU A 740 -3.59 -35.69 -42.36
N VAL A 741 -4.63 -35.06 -41.83
CA VAL A 741 -5.06 -33.70 -42.17
C VAL A 741 -5.33 -32.91 -40.89
N ASP A 742 -5.41 -31.58 -40.99
CA ASP A 742 -5.75 -30.69 -39.85
C ASP A 742 -4.81 -30.85 -38.65
N GLY A 743 -3.54 -31.15 -38.88
CA GLY A 743 -2.58 -31.41 -37.82
C GLY A 743 -2.06 -30.16 -37.15
N LEU A 744 -2.03 -30.19 -35.81
CA LEU A 744 -1.66 -29.07 -34.96
C LEU A 744 -0.89 -29.53 -33.73
N LEU A 745 0.18 -28.81 -33.39
CA LEU A 745 0.88 -28.86 -32.11
C LEU A 745 0.66 -27.54 -31.37
N VAL A 746 0.54 -27.58 -30.04
CA VAL A 746 0.29 -26.41 -29.18
C VAL A 746 1.24 -26.42 -27.98
N ASP A 747 1.88 -25.30 -27.64
CA ASP A 747 2.65 -25.15 -26.39
C ASP A 747 1.82 -24.57 -25.24
N LYS A 748 2.44 -24.48 -24.05
CA LYS A 748 1.83 -23.90 -22.84
C LYS A 748 1.46 -22.42 -22.97
N LYS A 749 2.05 -21.69 -23.92
CA LYS A 749 1.73 -20.28 -24.19
C LYS A 749 0.70 -20.12 -25.30
N LEU A 750 0.10 -21.23 -25.75
CA LEU A 750 -0.87 -21.30 -26.83
C LEU A 750 -0.30 -20.83 -28.18
N ASN A 751 1.01 -20.92 -28.40
CA ASN A 751 1.52 -20.83 -29.78
C ASN A 751 1.25 -22.15 -30.49
N THR A 752 1.05 -22.10 -31.81
CA THR A 752 0.79 -23.30 -32.61
C THR A 752 1.86 -23.60 -33.66
N HIS A 753 1.94 -24.87 -34.07
CA HIS A 753 2.69 -25.34 -35.22
C HIS A 753 1.84 -26.31 -36.03
N LYS A 754 1.64 -26.04 -37.32
CA LYS A 754 0.85 -26.90 -38.23
C LYS A 754 1.71 -28.04 -38.76
N LEU A 755 1.13 -29.24 -38.84
CA LEU A 755 1.79 -30.49 -39.26
C LEU A 755 1.69 -30.77 -40.75
#